data_AF-A0A9P7NMU2-F1
#
_entry.id   AF-A0A9P7NMU2-F1
#
_cell.length_a   1.000
_cell.length_b   1.000
_cell.length_c   1.000
_cell.angle_alpha   90.00
_cell.angle_beta   90.00
_cell.angle_gamma   90.00
#
_symmetry.space_group_name_H-M   'P 1'
#
loop_
_entity.id
_entity.type
_entity.pdbx_description
1 polymer ?
#
loop_
_entity_poly.entity_id
_entity_poly.type
_entity_poly.pdbx_seq_one_letter_code
_entity_poly.pdbx_strand_id
1 'polypeptide(L)'
;MGVVAGSRFEETTGSKLANLGVAGCQKLVDNMLEAGGGVVFIDEAYQLSSGNAQGGKAVLDFLLAEVENLTGKVCFVLAGYARQMESFFSHNPGFPSRFPLEMKFEDYTDDELLRIMERQLISRYHGRMEVEGGTRGLYCRIVARRLGRARGREGFGNARAVENTLATICRRQGQRLVLERRQNKAKKPNDFLLTKRDLIGTEPSVALGQCQAWVQMQHLHGLGAVKASIKALIDSIQTNYQRELKEEPIIEYNLNRVFVGNPGTGKTTVAKLYGQILVDLGLLSNGEVIVKNPSDFVGGALGQSEQQTKGILAATAGKVLVIDEAYGLCGPSDPYKSAVVDTIVSTVHSTPGDDRCVLLLGYFDQMEEMFRTVNPGLSRRFPLSAAFVFEDFDQSQLAEIFCLKLEQQGFGVTETGKQVALDMVNRARNRPNFGNAGEIDILLNEAKRRHQIRVSAGKTKSIAVLEAVDFDEDHDRLQSSETNIAELFAGTLGCEGIIETLQGYQHTVRALSSMGIDPKETIPFTFLFRGPPGTGKSTTARKMGKVFYDMGFLSSCQVLDCSASELIGSYVGQTGPKVRQMLDKALGQVLLVDEAYRLSEGAFAKEALDELVDAITKPKYNTRLIIILAGYVEDINRLLQVNPGLSSRFPEVIDFRSLDARECFDLLVLKFASKGQSLEKGGKGVLQAGCLQNPTEDFRRKMYKYFDILSKQSGWASARDVETLAEAMFQTAVKSLTFGAGPLAVVITETTVKNELVKMFKERKGRVRQTTSTSPANLIGLSMASAQESNSTTQPNKDHALHVLRSRTVFPKAAQMVPVEEDADAGVVEEPEFSVPGIRSKLGVRDAGVSDEVWHQLQQDAEAEARRDQEHETKKLCARDTADEVLRARIIKELMEEEERRKKEAEMKKRLQMQGRCPVGYDWIRQAEGWRCAGGSHFVSDKEGCSML
;
A
#
# COMPACT_ATOMS: atom_id res chain seq x y z
N MET A 1 -71.65 -19.56 -17.52
CA MET A 1 -70.99 -18.84 -18.64
C MET A 1 -69.53 -18.66 -18.25
N GLY A 2 -68.60 -19.29 -18.97
CA GLY A 2 -67.17 -19.15 -18.72
C GLY A 2 -66.66 -17.81 -19.28
N VAL A 3 -65.72 -17.19 -18.57
CA VAL A 3 -65.08 -15.90 -18.94
C VAL A 3 -64.23 -16.03 -20.21
N VAL A 4 -63.81 -17.25 -20.56
CA VAL A 4 -63.14 -17.62 -21.81
C VAL A 4 -63.82 -18.87 -22.38
N ALA A 5 -63.96 -18.95 -23.70
CA ALA A 5 -64.73 -20.02 -24.36
C ALA A 5 -63.99 -21.38 -24.46
N GLY A 6 -62.65 -21.38 -24.44
CA GLY A 6 -61.81 -22.58 -24.49
C GLY A 6 -61.08 -22.89 -23.17
N SER A 7 -60.61 -24.13 -23.03
CA SER A 7 -59.93 -24.66 -21.83
C SER A 7 -58.43 -24.94 -22.03
N ARG A 8 -57.86 -24.51 -23.16
CA ARG A 8 -56.45 -24.75 -23.49
C ARG A 8 -55.55 -23.99 -22.51
N PHE A 9 -54.47 -24.65 -22.08
CA PHE A 9 -53.43 -24.07 -21.24
C PHE A 9 -52.08 -24.23 -21.95
N GLU A 10 -51.41 -23.12 -22.22
CA GLU A 10 -50.06 -23.12 -22.81
C GLU A 10 -49.09 -22.47 -21.83
N GLU A 11 -48.04 -23.20 -21.50
CA GLU A 11 -46.94 -22.74 -20.62
C GLU A 11 -45.70 -22.47 -21.47
N THR A 12 -45.12 -21.28 -21.27
CA THR A 12 -43.84 -20.89 -21.87
C THR A 12 -43.01 -20.09 -20.87
N THR A 13 -41.73 -19.90 -21.15
CA THR A 13 -40.83 -19.08 -20.33
C THR A 13 -40.49 -17.79 -21.09
N GLY A 14 -40.20 -16.70 -20.38
CA GLY A 14 -39.77 -15.43 -20.99
C GLY A 14 -38.57 -15.59 -21.94
N SER A 15 -37.54 -16.35 -21.55
CA SER A 15 -36.37 -16.64 -22.41
C SER A 15 -36.72 -17.42 -23.68
N LYS A 16 -37.49 -18.50 -23.56
CA LYS A 16 -37.97 -19.28 -24.73
C LYS A 16 -38.77 -18.41 -25.69
N LEU A 17 -39.66 -17.56 -25.17
CA LEU A 17 -40.48 -16.67 -25.99
C LEU A 17 -39.62 -15.58 -26.67
N ALA A 18 -38.63 -15.03 -25.96
CA ALA A 18 -37.67 -14.07 -26.54
C ALA A 18 -36.87 -14.69 -27.70
N ASN A 19 -36.36 -15.92 -27.53
CA ASN A 19 -35.58 -16.63 -28.55
C ASN A 19 -36.40 -16.97 -29.80
N LEU A 20 -37.69 -17.25 -29.64
CA LEU A 20 -38.59 -17.56 -30.76
C LEU A 20 -39.03 -16.29 -31.53
N GLY A 21 -38.82 -15.11 -30.96
CA GLY A 21 -39.18 -13.83 -31.56
C GLY A 21 -40.69 -13.63 -31.73
N VAL A 22 -41.06 -12.52 -32.38
CA VAL A 22 -42.46 -12.13 -32.58
C VAL A 22 -43.26 -13.20 -33.33
N ALA A 23 -42.66 -13.82 -34.35
CA ALA A 23 -43.32 -14.88 -35.13
C ALA A 23 -43.66 -16.12 -34.28
N GLY A 24 -42.84 -16.46 -33.29
CA GLY A 24 -43.14 -17.55 -32.35
C GLY A 24 -44.25 -17.19 -31.37
N CYS A 25 -44.25 -15.95 -30.88
CA CYS A 25 -45.32 -15.44 -30.03
C CYS A 25 -46.66 -15.40 -30.77
N GLN A 26 -46.66 -14.98 -32.03
CA GLN A 26 -47.85 -14.96 -32.88
C GLN A 26 -48.42 -16.37 -33.10
N LYS A 27 -47.57 -17.35 -33.42
CA LYS A 27 -47.99 -18.76 -33.51
C LYS A 27 -48.62 -19.30 -32.23
N LEU A 28 -48.08 -18.93 -31.07
CA LEU A 28 -48.63 -19.34 -29.77
C LEU A 28 -50.04 -18.78 -29.58
N VAL A 29 -50.24 -17.51 -29.92
CA VAL A 29 -51.54 -16.83 -29.88
C VAL A 29 -52.53 -17.44 -30.88
N ASP A 30 -52.12 -17.65 -32.13
CA ASP A 30 -52.96 -18.23 -33.18
C ASP A 30 -53.44 -19.64 -32.78
N ASN A 31 -52.53 -20.49 -32.29
CA ASN A 31 -52.85 -21.81 -31.78
C ASN A 31 -53.88 -21.74 -30.62
N MET A 32 -53.77 -20.73 -29.76
CA MET A 32 -54.71 -20.53 -28.65
C MET A 32 -56.11 -20.13 -29.15
N LEU A 33 -56.18 -19.28 -30.19
CA LEU A 33 -57.43 -18.85 -30.80
C LEU A 33 -58.11 -19.96 -31.59
N GLU A 34 -57.36 -20.77 -32.34
CA GLU A 34 -57.87 -21.96 -33.04
C GLU A 34 -58.52 -22.96 -32.09
N ALA A 35 -58.02 -23.05 -30.85
CA ALA A 35 -58.57 -23.89 -29.79
C ALA A 35 -59.79 -23.28 -29.07
N GLY A 36 -60.31 -22.14 -29.54
CA GLY A 36 -61.45 -21.44 -28.93
C GLY A 36 -61.10 -20.57 -27.73
N GLY A 37 -59.81 -20.29 -27.49
CA GLY A 37 -59.32 -19.50 -26.36
C GLY A 37 -58.76 -20.34 -25.21
N GLY A 38 -58.16 -19.66 -24.22
CA GLY A 38 -57.56 -20.33 -23.08
C GLY A 38 -56.65 -19.44 -22.24
N VAL A 39 -55.71 -20.06 -21.51
CA VAL A 39 -54.75 -19.38 -20.63
C VAL A 39 -53.34 -19.54 -21.20
N VAL A 40 -52.65 -18.41 -21.38
CA VAL A 40 -51.22 -18.36 -21.70
C VAL A 40 -50.47 -18.01 -20.41
N PHE A 41 -49.68 -18.95 -19.90
CA PHE A 41 -48.83 -18.75 -18.73
C PHE A 41 -47.39 -18.53 -19.18
N ILE A 42 -46.83 -17.38 -18.82
CA ILE A 42 -45.45 -17.01 -19.12
C ILE A 42 -44.68 -16.98 -17.80
N ASP A 43 -43.89 -18.02 -17.57
CA ASP A 43 -42.99 -18.09 -16.43
C ASP A 43 -41.73 -17.25 -16.66
N GLU A 44 -41.14 -16.76 -15.57
CA GLU A 44 -39.98 -15.85 -15.57
C GLU A 44 -40.11 -14.70 -16.60
N ALA A 45 -41.28 -14.05 -16.63
CA ALA A 45 -41.64 -13.05 -17.65
C ALA A 45 -40.63 -11.88 -17.74
N TYR A 46 -39.99 -11.53 -16.62
CA TYR A 46 -38.93 -10.50 -16.55
C TYR A 46 -37.75 -10.77 -17.49
N GLN A 47 -37.53 -12.01 -17.94
CA GLN A 47 -36.49 -12.34 -18.91
C GLN A 47 -36.73 -11.68 -20.28
N LEU A 48 -37.97 -11.32 -20.61
CA LEU A 48 -38.30 -10.61 -21.86
C LEU A 48 -37.70 -9.20 -21.94
N SER A 49 -37.47 -8.54 -20.80
CA SER A 49 -36.84 -7.22 -20.74
C SER A 49 -35.34 -7.28 -20.41
N SER A 50 -34.80 -8.47 -20.12
CA SER A 50 -33.39 -8.63 -19.77
C SER A 50 -32.48 -8.37 -21.00
N GLY A 51 -31.44 -7.54 -20.83
CA GLY A 51 -30.54 -7.14 -21.92
C GLY A 51 -29.74 -8.28 -22.60
N ASN A 52 -29.86 -9.50 -22.09
CA ASN A 52 -29.18 -10.68 -22.62
C ASN A 52 -29.99 -11.41 -23.72
N ALA A 53 -31.28 -11.11 -23.91
CA ALA A 53 -32.12 -11.79 -24.89
C ALA A 53 -32.34 -10.91 -26.15
N GLN A 54 -31.67 -11.23 -27.26
CA GLN A 54 -31.89 -10.54 -28.54
C GLN A 54 -33.34 -10.73 -29.00
N GLY A 55 -34.09 -9.63 -29.14
CA GLY A 55 -35.48 -9.63 -29.60
C GLY A 55 -36.55 -9.68 -28.50
N GLY A 56 -36.18 -9.82 -27.22
CA GLY A 56 -37.13 -9.89 -26.11
C GLY A 56 -38.05 -8.66 -26.01
N LYS A 57 -37.51 -7.46 -26.24
CA LYS A 57 -38.30 -6.21 -26.24
C LYS A 57 -39.36 -6.18 -27.35
N ALA A 58 -39.04 -6.65 -28.55
CA ALA A 58 -39.98 -6.70 -29.66
C ALA A 58 -41.11 -7.72 -29.42
N VAL A 59 -40.77 -8.86 -28.81
CA VAL A 59 -41.74 -9.86 -28.35
C VAL A 59 -42.66 -9.28 -27.28
N LEU A 60 -42.11 -8.51 -26.34
CA LEU A 60 -42.87 -7.89 -25.28
C LEU A 60 -43.86 -6.84 -25.81
N ASP A 61 -43.41 -5.98 -26.72
CA ASP A 61 -44.28 -4.96 -27.33
C ASP A 61 -45.43 -5.59 -28.13
N PHE A 62 -45.15 -6.67 -28.86
CA PHE A 62 -46.19 -7.47 -29.54
C PHE A 62 -47.16 -8.12 -28.55
N LEU A 63 -46.65 -8.76 -27.49
CA LEU A 63 -47.46 -9.40 -26.47
C LEU A 63 -48.41 -8.40 -25.79
N LEU A 64 -47.94 -7.19 -25.47
CA LEU A 64 -48.77 -6.15 -24.85
C LEU A 64 -49.91 -5.68 -25.77
N ALA A 65 -49.67 -5.61 -27.09
CA ALA A 65 -50.73 -5.30 -28.06
C ALA A 65 -51.77 -6.43 -28.12
N GLU A 66 -51.32 -7.69 -28.13
CA GLU A 66 -52.23 -8.85 -28.19
C GLU A 66 -53.03 -9.05 -26.90
N VAL A 67 -52.47 -8.74 -25.73
CA VAL A 67 -53.20 -8.75 -24.45
C VAL A 67 -54.43 -7.85 -24.51
N GLU A 68 -54.33 -6.70 -25.18
CA GLU A 68 -55.43 -5.76 -25.37
C GLU A 68 -56.44 -6.28 -26.41
N ASN A 69 -55.96 -6.72 -27.58
CA ASN A 69 -56.78 -7.21 -28.70
C ASN A 69 -57.59 -8.48 -28.37
N LEU A 70 -57.09 -9.31 -27.46
CA LEU A 70 -57.63 -10.63 -27.16
C LEU A 70 -58.39 -10.71 -25.83
N THR A 71 -58.73 -9.55 -25.27
CA THR A 71 -59.57 -9.45 -24.07
C THR A 71 -60.87 -10.24 -24.23
N GLY A 72 -61.16 -11.13 -23.28
CA GLY A 72 -62.34 -12.02 -23.31
C GLY A 72 -62.19 -13.28 -24.17
N LYS A 73 -61.06 -13.45 -24.87
CA LYS A 73 -60.73 -14.66 -25.65
C LYS A 73 -59.52 -15.42 -25.09
N VAL A 74 -58.53 -14.70 -24.54
CA VAL A 74 -57.32 -15.30 -23.96
C VAL A 74 -57.02 -14.62 -22.62
N CYS A 75 -56.65 -15.42 -21.61
CA CYS A 75 -56.15 -14.92 -20.33
C CYS A 75 -54.62 -15.07 -20.30
N PHE A 76 -53.91 -13.96 -20.12
CA PHE A 76 -52.45 -13.96 -19.99
C PHE A 76 -52.07 -13.90 -18.51
N VAL A 77 -51.20 -14.80 -18.07
CA VAL A 77 -50.65 -14.85 -16.72
C VAL A 77 -49.14 -14.69 -16.82
N LEU A 78 -48.60 -13.65 -16.18
CA LEU A 78 -47.16 -13.43 -16.07
C LEU A 78 -46.71 -13.84 -14.67
N ALA A 79 -45.72 -14.73 -14.60
CA ALA A 79 -45.12 -15.17 -13.35
C ALA A 79 -43.63 -14.82 -13.30
N GLY A 80 -43.12 -14.62 -12.09
CA GLY A 80 -41.72 -14.30 -11.84
C GLY A 80 -41.47 -13.90 -10.39
N TYR A 81 -40.21 -13.68 -10.05
CA TYR A 81 -39.81 -13.28 -8.70
C TYR A 81 -40.20 -11.82 -8.42
N ALA A 82 -40.72 -11.54 -7.22
CA ALA A 82 -41.28 -10.23 -6.86
C ALA A 82 -40.38 -9.03 -7.23
N ARG A 83 -39.12 -9.02 -6.78
CA ARG A 83 -38.16 -7.95 -7.09
C ARG A 83 -37.87 -7.77 -8.58
N GLN A 84 -37.81 -8.89 -9.32
CA GLN A 84 -37.51 -8.86 -10.75
C GLN A 84 -38.74 -8.42 -11.55
N MET A 85 -39.94 -8.76 -11.07
CA MET A 85 -41.21 -8.28 -11.63
C MET A 85 -41.41 -6.79 -11.39
N GLU A 86 -41.02 -6.25 -10.22
CA GLU A 86 -41.01 -4.79 -9.97
C GLU A 86 -40.12 -4.05 -10.99
N SER A 87 -38.92 -4.57 -11.23
CA SER A 87 -38.05 -4.03 -12.28
C SER A 87 -38.66 -4.21 -13.67
N PHE A 88 -39.25 -5.36 -13.99
CA PHE A 88 -39.89 -5.63 -15.27
C PHE A 88 -41.04 -4.67 -15.57
N PHE A 89 -41.91 -4.38 -14.58
CA PHE A 89 -43.02 -3.44 -14.74
C PHE A 89 -42.57 -2.00 -14.98
N SER A 90 -41.39 -1.59 -14.48
CA SER A 90 -40.86 -0.25 -14.74
C SER A 90 -40.35 -0.05 -16.17
N HIS A 91 -40.17 -1.12 -16.96
CA HIS A 91 -39.70 -1.02 -18.34
C HIS A 91 -40.76 -0.50 -19.33
N ASN A 92 -42.07 -0.64 -19.01
CA ASN A 92 -43.13 -0.13 -19.87
C ASN A 92 -44.32 0.43 -19.03
N PRO A 93 -44.67 1.72 -19.14
CA PRO A 93 -45.76 2.32 -18.39
C PRO A 93 -47.14 1.74 -18.74
N GLY A 94 -47.26 0.94 -19.79
CA GLY A 94 -48.49 0.25 -20.21
C GLY A 94 -48.76 -1.09 -19.51
N PHE A 95 -47.90 -1.55 -18.58
CA PHE A 95 -48.16 -2.78 -17.80
C PHE A 95 -49.31 -2.65 -16.80
N PRO A 96 -49.38 -1.61 -15.95
CA PRO A 96 -50.43 -1.51 -14.93
C PRO A 96 -51.85 -1.46 -15.50
N SER A 97 -52.02 -0.93 -16.72
CA SER A 97 -53.32 -0.88 -17.40
C SER A 97 -53.73 -2.22 -18.01
N ARG A 98 -52.77 -3.04 -18.49
CA ARG A 98 -53.03 -4.33 -19.15
C ARG A 98 -53.02 -5.52 -18.21
N PHE A 99 -52.34 -5.40 -17.06
CA PHE A 99 -52.28 -6.39 -16.00
C PHE A 99 -52.66 -5.76 -14.66
N PRO A 100 -53.95 -5.45 -14.43
CA PRO A 100 -54.40 -4.76 -13.23
C PRO A 100 -54.45 -5.65 -11.97
N LEU A 101 -54.38 -6.98 -12.14
CA LEU A 101 -54.46 -7.95 -11.06
C LEU A 101 -53.06 -8.45 -10.69
N GLU A 102 -52.60 -8.10 -9.50
CA GLU A 102 -51.35 -8.61 -8.92
C GLU A 102 -51.67 -9.62 -7.82
N MET A 103 -51.11 -10.84 -7.94
CA MET A 103 -51.19 -11.88 -6.92
C MET A 103 -49.81 -12.12 -6.32
N LYS A 104 -49.63 -11.78 -5.04
CA LYS A 104 -48.39 -12.03 -4.30
C LYS A 104 -48.51 -13.29 -3.47
N PHE A 105 -47.58 -14.22 -3.68
CA PHE A 105 -47.44 -15.42 -2.87
C PHE A 105 -46.31 -15.21 -1.86
N GLU A 106 -46.64 -15.34 -0.58
CA GLU A 106 -45.66 -15.28 0.50
C GLU A 106 -44.84 -16.57 0.58
N ASP A 107 -43.63 -16.48 1.15
CA ASP A 107 -42.81 -17.65 1.45
C ASP A 107 -43.52 -18.58 2.46
N TYR A 108 -43.38 -19.89 2.27
CA TYR A 108 -43.99 -20.87 3.17
C TYR A 108 -43.46 -20.76 4.59
N THR A 109 -44.35 -20.83 5.57
CA THR A 109 -44.00 -20.91 7.00
C THR A 109 -43.24 -22.20 7.32
N ASP A 110 -42.54 -22.24 8.46
CA ASP A 110 -41.79 -23.42 8.89
C ASP A 110 -42.70 -24.67 8.98
N ASP A 111 -43.94 -24.51 9.42
CA ASP A 111 -44.94 -25.59 9.47
C ASP A 111 -45.39 -26.04 8.07
N GLU A 112 -45.50 -25.13 7.11
CA GLU A 112 -45.83 -25.47 5.72
C GLU A 112 -44.66 -26.17 5.04
N LEU A 113 -43.43 -25.70 5.23
CA LEU A 113 -42.21 -26.37 4.74
C LEU A 113 -42.11 -27.79 5.31
N LEU A 114 -42.43 -27.98 6.59
CA LEU A 114 -42.50 -29.30 7.23
C LEU A 114 -43.54 -30.21 6.58
N ARG A 115 -44.76 -29.69 6.31
CA ARG A 115 -45.83 -30.44 5.64
C ARG A 115 -45.45 -30.81 4.20
N ILE A 116 -44.79 -29.90 3.47
CA ILE A 116 -44.28 -30.16 2.13
C ILE A 116 -43.24 -31.28 2.17
N MET A 117 -42.29 -31.23 3.11
CA MET A 117 -41.26 -32.26 3.29
C MET A 117 -41.87 -33.62 3.59
N GLU A 118 -42.83 -33.69 4.51
CA GLU A 118 -43.55 -34.92 4.83
C GLU A 118 -44.28 -35.49 3.60
N ARG A 119 -45.00 -34.64 2.85
CA ARG A 119 -45.71 -35.07 1.64
C ARG A 119 -44.75 -35.60 0.57
N GLN A 120 -43.61 -34.94 0.38
CA GLN A 120 -42.57 -35.39 -0.56
C GLN A 120 -41.97 -36.73 -0.13
N LEU A 121 -41.70 -36.95 1.16
CA LEU A 121 -41.21 -38.23 1.68
C LEU A 121 -42.22 -39.37 1.48
N ILE A 122 -43.49 -39.14 1.84
CA ILE A 122 -44.55 -40.14 1.66
C ILE A 122 -44.73 -40.47 0.18
N SER A 123 -44.79 -39.45 -0.69
CA SER A 123 -44.97 -39.64 -2.13
C SER A 123 -43.80 -40.41 -2.75
N ARG A 124 -42.55 -39.99 -2.47
CA ARG A 124 -41.34 -40.57 -3.06
C ARG A 124 -41.10 -42.02 -2.64
N TYR A 125 -41.48 -42.39 -1.42
CA TYR A 125 -41.21 -43.72 -0.87
C TYR A 125 -42.46 -44.57 -0.65
N HIS A 126 -43.62 -44.11 -1.13
CA HIS A 126 -44.93 -44.74 -0.92
C HIS A 126 -45.22 -45.04 0.57
N GLY A 127 -44.86 -44.11 1.45
CA GLY A 127 -45.04 -44.23 2.90
C GLY A 127 -44.12 -45.24 3.60
N ARG A 128 -43.16 -45.87 2.90
CA ARG A 128 -42.24 -46.87 3.49
C ARG A 128 -41.08 -46.27 4.28
N MET A 129 -40.76 -45.00 4.06
CA MET A 129 -39.62 -44.34 4.70
C MET A 129 -39.98 -43.98 6.14
N GLU A 130 -39.32 -44.62 7.09
CA GLU A 130 -39.36 -44.28 8.51
C GLU A 130 -38.38 -43.16 8.82
N VAL A 131 -38.77 -42.31 9.77
CA VAL A 131 -37.97 -41.16 10.21
C VAL A 131 -37.83 -41.22 11.72
N GLU A 132 -36.60 -41.16 12.21
CA GLU A 132 -36.31 -41.11 13.64
C GLU A 132 -37.01 -39.92 14.29
N GLY A 133 -37.80 -40.17 15.34
CA GLY A 133 -38.64 -39.15 15.99
C GLY A 133 -39.92 -38.77 15.22
N GLY A 134 -40.16 -39.36 14.04
CA GLY A 134 -41.35 -39.15 13.21
C GLY A 134 -41.19 -38.06 12.13
N THR A 135 -42.02 -38.11 11.08
CA THR A 135 -42.00 -37.16 9.94
C THR A 135 -42.28 -35.71 10.32
N ARG A 136 -42.98 -35.49 11.44
CA ARG A 136 -43.20 -34.18 12.10
C ARG A 136 -42.47 -34.05 13.44
N GLY A 137 -41.53 -34.96 13.70
CA GLY A 137 -40.72 -35.02 14.90
C GLY A 137 -39.74 -33.87 15.03
N LEU A 138 -39.03 -33.85 16.17
CA LEU A 138 -38.05 -32.82 16.51
C LEU A 138 -37.05 -32.55 15.37
N TYR A 139 -36.45 -33.59 14.80
CA TYR A 139 -35.40 -33.42 13.79
C TYR A 139 -35.93 -32.84 12.49
N CYS A 140 -37.12 -33.23 12.05
CA CYS A 140 -37.78 -32.65 10.89
C CYS A 140 -38.20 -31.19 11.13
N ARG A 141 -38.65 -30.84 12.34
CA ARG A 141 -38.89 -29.43 12.72
C ARG A 141 -37.62 -28.59 12.69
N ILE A 142 -36.49 -29.13 13.14
CA ILE A 142 -35.18 -28.46 13.03
C ILE A 142 -34.83 -28.22 11.56
N VAL A 143 -35.01 -29.22 10.69
CA VAL A 143 -34.75 -29.07 9.23
C VAL A 143 -35.64 -27.98 8.63
N ALA A 144 -36.93 -27.97 8.95
CA ALA A 144 -37.87 -26.95 8.48
C ALA A 144 -37.49 -25.54 8.99
N ARG A 145 -37.12 -25.39 10.26
CA ARG A 145 -36.62 -24.12 10.82
C ARG A 145 -35.32 -23.66 10.16
N ARG A 146 -34.39 -24.58 9.87
CA ARG A 146 -33.15 -24.24 9.13
C ARG A 146 -33.43 -23.73 7.72
N LEU A 147 -34.37 -24.36 7.01
CA LEU A 147 -34.85 -23.89 5.71
C LEU A 147 -35.54 -22.53 5.81
N GLY A 148 -36.41 -22.35 6.80
CA GLY A 148 -37.17 -21.14 7.04
C GLY A 148 -36.32 -19.90 7.33
N ARG A 149 -35.07 -20.06 7.79
CA ARG A 149 -34.11 -18.95 7.97
C ARG A 149 -33.69 -18.29 6.66
N ALA A 150 -33.85 -18.96 5.52
CA ALA A 150 -33.52 -18.41 4.22
C ALA A 150 -34.66 -17.58 3.59
N ARG A 151 -35.83 -17.49 4.25
CA ARG A 151 -36.97 -16.69 3.78
C ARG A 151 -36.62 -15.22 3.58
N GLY A 152 -37.26 -14.58 2.61
CA GLY A 152 -37.01 -13.18 2.24
C GLY A 152 -35.66 -12.92 1.56
N ARG A 153 -34.83 -13.96 1.36
CA ARG A 153 -33.59 -13.85 0.57
C ARG A 153 -33.88 -14.04 -0.91
N GLU A 154 -33.12 -13.32 -1.72
CA GLU A 154 -33.19 -13.47 -3.17
C GLU A 154 -32.76 -14.89 -3.58
N GLY A 155 -33.64 -15.60 -4.30
CA GLY A 155 -33.39 -16.98 -4.75
C GLY A 155 -33.83 -18.08 -3.77
N PHE A 156 -34.54 -17.78 -2.66
CA PHE A 156 -35.13 -18.82 -1.83
C PHE A 156 -36.22 -19.60 -2.60
N GLY A 157 -35.94 -20.87 -2.89
CA GLY A 157 -36.78 -21.70 -3.78
C GLY A 157 -38.01 -22.34 -3.14
N ASN A 158 -38.36 -22.01 -1.89
CA ASN A 158 -39.51 -22.58 -1.18
C ASN A 158 -39.55 -24.13 -1.25
N ALA A 159 -40.55 -24.72 -1.94
CA ALA A 159 -40.66 -26.17 -2.10
C ALA A 159 -39.44 -26.81 -2.79
N ARG A 160 -38.76 -26.08 -3.68
CA ARG A 160 -37.50 -26.52 -4.29
C ARG A 160 -36.36 -26.57 -3.28
N ALA A 161 -36.36 -25.68 -2.29
CA ALA A 161 -35.39 -25.72 -1.19
C ALA A 161 -35.60 -26.97 -0.30
N VAL A 162 -36.86 -27.36 -0.07
CA VAL A 162 -37.20 -28.63 0.60
C VAL A 162 -36.67 -29.83 -0.20
N GLU A 163 -36.88 -29.85 -1.51
CA GLU A 163 -36.41 -30.93 -2.38
C GLU A 163 -34.88 -31.06 -2.36
N ASN A 164 -34.16 -29.94 -2.49
CA ASN A 164 -32.70 -29.90 -2.40
C ASN A 164 -32.19 -30.40 -1.03
N THR A 165 -32.91 -30.07 0.05
CA THR A 165 -32.59 -30.51 1.40
C THR A 165 -32.82 -32.01 1.56
N LEU A 166 -33.93 -32.54 1.05
CA LEU A 166 -34.20 -33.98 1.04
C LEU A 166 -33.15 -34.74 0.21
N ALA A 167 -32.71 -34.20 -0.92
CA ALA A 167 -31.61 -34.78 -1.70
C ALA A 167 -30.31 -34.84 -0.88
N THR A 168 -30.01 -33.80 -0.10
CA THR A 168 -28.85 -33.77 0.81
C THR A 168 -28.97 -34.79 1.94
N ILE A 169 -30.16 -34.93 2.53
CA ILE A 169 -30.47 -35.93 3.57
C ILE A 169 -30.29 -37.35 3.00
N CYS A 170 -30.81 -37.63 1.81
CA CYS A 170 -30.65 -38.92 1.13
C CYS A 170 -29.18 -39.21 0.81
N ARG A 171 -28.39 -38.20 0.42
CA ARG A 171 -26.95 -38.35 0.19
C ARG A 171 -26.21 -38.75 1.47
N ARG A 172 -26.53 -38.11 2.61
CA ARG A 172 -25.96 -38.45 3.92
C ARG A 172 -26.33 -39.87 4.34
N GLN A 173 -27.59 -40.24 4.16
CA GLN A 173 -28.07 -41.60 4.39
C GLN A 173 -27.28 -42.62 3.54
N GLY A 174 -27.10 -42.35 2.25
CA GLY A 174 -26.32 -43.20 1.35
C GLY A 174 -24.87 -43.40 1.84
N GLN A 175 -24.20 -42.33 2.28
CA GLN A 175 -22.85 -42.42 2.85
C GLN A 175 -22.81 -43.26 4.14
N ARG A 176 -23.78 -43.07 5.04
CA ARG A 176 -23.92 -43.87 6.26
C ARG A 176 -24.12 -45.35 5.95
N LEU A 177 -25.06 -45.68 5.05
CA LEU A 177 -25.35 -47.07 4.67
C LEU A 177 -24.14 -47.76 4.03
N VAL A 178 -23.35 -47.04 3.22
CA VAL A 178 -22.09 -47.58 2.65
C VAL A 178 -21.10 -47.94 3.76
N LEU A 179 -20.93 -47.09 4.78
CA LEU A 179 -20.04 -47.36 5.90
C LEU A 179 -20.54 -48.52 6.77
N GLU A 180 -21.82 -48.55 7.11
CA GLU A 180 -22.43 -49.63 7.91
C GLU A 180 -22.30 -50.99 7.22
N ARG A 181 -22.53 -51.06 5.90
CA ARG A 181 -22.36 -52.29 5.11
C ARG A 181 -20.90 -52.75 5.03
N ARG A 182 -19.94 -51.82 5.03
CA ARG A 182 -18.50 -52.14 5.05
C ARG A 182 -18.06 -52.70 6.41
N GLN A 183 -18.55 -52.12 7.49
CA GLN A 183 -18.15 -52.49 8.85
C GLN A 183 -18.80 -53.77 9.34
N ASN A 184 -20.05 -54.07 8.93
CA ASN A 184 -20.80 -55.17 9.52
C ASN A 184 -21.55 -56.00 8.47
N LYS A 185 -20.86 -56.93 7.80
CA LYS A 185 -21.42 -57.80 6.73
C LYS A 185 -22.62 -58.64 7.18
N ALA A 186 -22.75 -58.93 8.48
CA ALA A 186 -23.81 -59.78 9.03
C ALA A 186 -25.13 -59.04 9.31
N LYS A 187 -25.11 -57.72 9.48
CA LYS A 187 -26.31 -56.92 9.81
C LYS A 187 -26.64 -55.99 8.65
N LYS A 188 -27.68 -56.32 7.88
CA LYS A 188 -28.18 -55.44 6.81
C LYS A 188 -28.79 -54.18 7.44
N PRO A 189 -28.30 -52.98 7.14
CA PRO A 189 -28.91 -51.76 7.65
C PRO A 189 -30.28 -51.51 7.00
N ASN A 190 -31.15 -50.77 7.69
CA ASN A 190 -32.48 -50.42 7.16
C ASN A 190 -32.34 -49.25 6.17
N ASP A 191 -32.49 -49.54 4.88
CA ASP A 191 -32.41 -48.56 3.79
C ASP A 191 -33.59 -47.55 3.81
N PHE A 192 -34.69 -47.90 4.48
CA PHE A 192 -35.88 -47.06 4.63
C PHE A 192 -35.95 -46.37 6.00
N LEU A 193 -34.81 -46.16 6.66
CA LEU A 193 -34.73 -45.38 7.91
C LEU A 193 -33.85 -44.15 7.73
N LEU A 194 -34.44 -42.97 7.97
CA LEU A 194 -33.71 -41.71 8.17
C LEU A 194 -33.44 -41.49 9.65
N THR A 195 -32.15 -41.40 10.00
CA THR A 195 -31.70 -41.15 11.37
C THR A 195 -31.47 -39.65 11.64
N LYS A 196 -31.29 -39.29 12.92
CA LYS A 196 -30.87 -37.95 13.35
C LYS A 196 -29.69 -37.43 12.52
N ARG A 197 -28.67 -38.27 12.31
CA ARG A 197 -27.45 -37.91 11.56
C ARG A 197 -27.75 -37.59 10.10
N ASP A 198 -28.72 -38.28 9.49
CA ASP A 198 -29.12 -38.04 8.10
C ASP A 198 -29.85 -36.69 7.97
N LEU A 199 -30.78 -36.42 8.92
CA LEU A 199 -31.64 -35.22 8.93
C LEU A 199 -30.87 -33.94 9.25
N ILE A 200 -30.23 -33.88 10.42
CA ILE A 200 -29.63 -32.64 10.94
C ILE A 200 -28.10 -32.59 10.80
N GLY A 201 -27.48 -33.67 10.30
CA GLY A 201 -26.03 -33.78 10.10
C GLY A 201 -25.31 -34.40 11.30
N THR A 202 -23.98 -34.50 11.18
CA THR A 202 -23.10 -34.92 12.28
C THR A 202 -23.06 -33.86 13.37
N GLU A 203 -22.89 -34.31 14.61
CA GLU A 203 -22.65 -33.39 15.72
C GLU A 203 -21.34 -32.61 15.50
N PRO A 204 -21.30 -31.29 15.72
CA PRO A 204 -20.13 -30.46 15.46
C PRO A 204 -18.85 -30.94 16.18
N SER A 205 -18.97 -31.41 17.42
CA SER A 205 -17.86 -31.98 18.19
C SER A 205 -17.20 -33.18 17.50
N VAL A 206 -18.00 -34.06 16.88
CA VAL A 206 -17.52 -35.22 16.12
C VAL A 206 -16.94 -34.80 14.77
N ALA A 207 -17.60 -33.84 14.11
CA ALA A 207 -17.11 -33.27 12.84
C ALA A 207 -15.73 -32.63 13.01
N LEU A 208 -15.49 -31.94 14.14
CA LEU A 208 -14.20 -31.34 14.46
C LEU A 208 -13.08 -32.38 14.58
N GLY A 209 -13.33 -33.47 15.31
CA GLY A 209 -12.34 -34.54 15.48
C GLY A 209 -11.97 -35.23 14.16
N GLN A 210 -12.80 -35.09 13.13
CA GLN A 210 -12.58 -35.64 11.79
C GLN A 210 -12.10 -34.58 10.78
N CYS A 211 -12.08 -33.29 11.16
CA CYS A 211 -11.70 -32.19 10.29
C CYS A 211 -10.18 -32.17 10.08
N GLN A 212 -9.73 -32.70 8.95
CA GLN A 212 -8.31 -32.73 8.60
C GLN A 212 -7.73 -31.31 8.48
N ALA A 213 -8.50 -30.35 7.98
CA ALA A 213 -8.07 -28.96 7.88
C ALA A 213 -7.81 -28.32 9.25
N TRP A 214 -8.61 -28.67 10.26
CA TRP A 214 -8.38 -28.23 11.63
C TRP A 214 -7.11 -28.85 12.22
N VAL A 215 -6.88 -30.16 12.01
CA VAL A 215 -5.65 -30.83 12.42
C VAL A 215 -4.42 -30.21 11.76
N GLN A 216 -4.47 -29.99 10.44
CA GLN A 216 -3.41 -29.31 9.71
C GLN A 216 -3.14 -27.91 10.25
N MET A 217 -4.19 -27.15 10.58
CA MET A 217 -4.04 -25.82 11.18
C MET A 217 -3.37 -25.87 12.56
N GLN A 218 -3.61 -26.91 13.36
CA GLN A 218 -2.94 -27.09 14.66
C GLN A 218 -1.43 -27.29 14.50
N HIS A 219 -1.00 -27.98 13.43
CA HIS A 219 0.42 -28.17 13.10
C HIS A 219 1.13 -26.92 12.55
N LEU A 220 0.40 -25.88 12.14
CA LEU A 220 1.03 -24.62 11.74
C LEU A 220 1.61 -23.92 12.97
N HIS A 221 2.87 -23.53 12.90
CA HIS A 221 3.56 -22.83 13.98
C HIS A 221 2.98 -21.42 14.20
N GLY A 222 2.96 -20.95 15.45
CA GLY A 222 2.31 -19.71 15.84
C GLY A 222 0.78 -19.76 15.79
N LEU A 223 0.16 -18.63 15.43
CA LEU A 223 -1.29 -18.45 15.24
C LEU A 223 -2.16 -18.71 16.48
N GLY A 224 -1.62 -18.50 17.69
CA GLY A 224 -2.33 -18.78 18.95
C GLY A 224 -3.68 -18.08 19.04
N ALA A 225 -3.72 -16.78 18.76
CA ALA A 225 -4.95 -15.98 18.75
C ALA A 225 -5.96 -16.49 17.71
N VAL A 226 -5.50 -16.82 16.50
CA VAL A 226 -6.33 -17.34 15.41
C VAL A 226 -6.94 -18.69 15.79
N LYS A 227 -6.13 -19.62 16.30
CA LYS A 227 -6.57 -20.95 16.75
C LYS A 227 -7.60 -20.83 17.88
N ALA A 228 -7.36 -19.99 18.88
CA ALA A 228 -8.31 -19.75 19.97
C ALA A 228 -9.66 -19.21 19.45
N SER A 229 -9.60 -18.32 18.47
CA SER A 229 -10.78 -17.69 17.91
C SER A 229 -11.60 -18.62 17.00
N ILE A 230 -10.95 -19.53 16.26
CA ILE A 230 -11.63 -20.61 15.52
C ILE A 230 -12.24 -21.61 16.50
N LYS A 231 -11.53 -21.96 17.59
CA LYS A 231 -12.08 -22.81 18.65
C LYS A 231 -13.35 -22.21 19.27
N ALA A 232 -13.35 -20.90 19.56
CA ALA A 232 -14.55 -20.21 20.05
C ALA A 232 -15.73 -20.28 19.06
N LEU A 233 -15.47 -20.17 17.74
CA LEU A 233 -16.49 -20.38 16.71
C LEU A 233 -17.03 -21.82 16.72
N ILE A 234 -16.16 -22.81 16.89
CA ILE A 234 -16.57 -24.23 16.96
C ILE A 234 -17.43 -24.49 18.21
N ASP A 235 -16.98 -24.03 19.38
CA ASP A 235 -17.70 -24.19 20.65
C ASP A 235 -19.09 -23.53 20.59
N SER A 236 -19.15 -22.41 19.86
CA SER A 236 -20.39 -21.70 19.57
C SER A 236 -21.35 -22.49 18.66
N ILE A 237 -20.84 -23.15 17.62
CA ILE A 237 -21.65 -24.01 16.74
C ILE A 237 -22.16 -25.23 17.51
N GLN A 238 -21.34 -25.81 18.37
CA GLN A 238 -21.75 -26.89 19.27
C GLN A 238 -22.87 -26.42 20.21
N THR A 239 -22.76 -25.22 20.75
CA THR A 239 -23.81 -24.60 21.56
C THR A 239 -25.10 -24.44 20.75
N ASN A 240 -25.02 -23.91 19.53
CA ASN A 240 -26.17 -23.78 18.64
C ASN A 240 -26.84 -25.12 18.32
N TYR A 241 -26.06 -26.18 18.11
CA TYR A 241 -26.60 -27.52 17.90
C TYR A 241 -27.42 -28.00 19.10
N GLN A 242 -26.95 -27.74 20.33
CA GLN A 242 -27.71 -28.05 21.55
C GLN A 242 -28.96 -27.18 21.69
N ARG A 243 -28.87 -25.89 21.37
CA ARG A 243 -30.01 -24.97 21.39
C ARG A 243 -31.09 -25.38 20.39
N GLU A 244 -30.70 -25.81 19.19
CA GLU A 244 -31.64 -26.33 18.18
C GLU A 244 -32.39 -27.58 18.65
N LEU A 245 -31.69 -28.49 19.36
CA LEU A 245 -32.30 -29.67 19.98
C LEU A 245 -33.28 -29.31 21.11
N LYS A 246 -33.08 -28.18 21.78
CA LYS A 246 -34.00 -27.60 22.77
C LYS A 246 -35.07 -26.70 22.15
N GLU A 247 -35.07 -26.55 20.82
CA GLU A 247 -35.92 -25.62 20.07
C GLU A 247 -35.75 -24.13 20.48
N GLU A 248 -34.59 -23.78 21.01
CA GLU A 248 -34.22 -22.40 21.36
C GLU A 248 -33.69 -21.62 20.13
N PRO A 249 -33.80 -20.28 20.14
CA PRO A 249 -33.13 -19.42 19.15
C PRO A 249 -31.62 -19.69 19.11
N ILE A 250 -31.00 -19.63 17.94
CA ILE A 250 -29.55 -19.77 17.83
C ILE A 250 -28.83 -18.47 18.21
N ILE A 251 -27.57 -18.59 18.60
CA ILE A 251 -26.65 -17.45 18.65
C ILE A 251 -26.16 -17.18 17.23
N GLU A 252 -26.28 -15.94 16.79
CA GLU A 252 -25.86 -15.51 15.46
C GLU A 252 -24.37 -15.16 15.46
N TYR A 253 -23.65 -15.61 14.43
CA TYR A 253 -22.24 -15.30 14.25
C TYR A 253 -21.98 -14.85 12.81
N ASN A 254 -21.08 -13.89 12.68
CA ASN A 254 -20.62 -13.44 11.38
C ASN A 254 -19.50 -14.35 10.88
N LEU A 255 -19.67 -14.92 9.69
CA LEU A 255 -18.65 -15.73 9.03
C LEU A 255 -17.56 -14.87 8.39
N ASN A 256 -17.92 -13.63 8.02
CA ASN A 256 -17.03 -12.70 7.36
C ASN A 256 -15.98 -12.18 8.35
N ARG A 257 -14.73 -12.07 7.88
CA ARG A 257 -13.61 -11.75 8.75
C ARG A 257 -12.55 -10.91 8.08
N VAL A 258 -11.79 -10.20 8.92
CA VAL A 258 -10.59 -9.47 8.51
C VAL A 258 -9.36 -10.22 8.99
N PHE A 259 -8.40 -10.44 8.12
CA PHE A 259 -7.11 -11.05 8.44
C PHE A 259 -6.04 -9.96 8.31
N VAL A 260 -5.43 -9.59 9.44
CA VAL A 260 -4.43 -8.53 9.52
C VAL A 260 -3.08 -9.08 9.93
N GLY A 261 -2.01 -8.64 9.28
CA GLY A 261 -0.64 -8.98 9.69
C GLY A 261 0.36 -8.77 8.56
N ASN A 262 1.65 -8.87 8.88
CA ASN A 262 2.74 -8.65 7.93
C ASN A 262 2.78 -9.69 6.79
N PRO A 263 3.51 -9.43 5.68
CA PRO A 263 3.63 -10.39 4.60
C PRO A 263 4.26 -11.70 5.10
N GLY A 264 3.88 -12.82 4.47
CA GLY A 264 4.46 -14.13 4.77
C GLY A 264 4.14 -14.72 6.15
N THR A 265 3.17 -14.18 6.89
CA THR A 265 2.63 -14.79 8.14
C THR A 265 1.62 -15.92 7.90
N GLY A 266 1.29 -16.22 6.64
CA GLY A 266 0.44 -17.36 6.28
C GLY A 266 -1.06 -17.06 6.13
N LYS A 267 -1.47 -15.78 6.00
CA LYS A 267 -2.88 -15.36 5.84
C LYS A 267 -3.65 -16.16 4.79
N THR A 268 -3.13 -16.26 3.56
CA THR A 268 -3.76 -16.98 2.45
C THR A 268 -3.82 -18.49 2.67
N THR A 269 -2.81 -19.06 3.33
CA THR A 269 -2.80 -20.49 3.71
C THR A 269 -3.91 -20.78 4.74
N VAL A 270 -4.03 -19.93 5.76
CA VAL A 270 -5.09 -20.06 6.77
C VAL A 270 -6.47 -19.84 6.18
N ALA A 271 -6.63 -18.94 5.20
CA ALA A 271 -7.91 -18.74 4.51
C ALA A 271 -8.41 -20.01 3.81
N LYS A 272 -7.52 -20.78 3.17
CA LYS A 272 -7.85 -22.07 2.56
C LYS A 272 -8.32 -23.11 3.59
N LEU A 273 -7.58 -23.24 4.69
CA LEU A 273 -7.95 -24.16 5.77
C LEU A 273 -9.27 -23.72 6.43
N TYR A 274 -9.48 -22.41 6.63
CA TYR A 274 -10.69 -21.86 7.19
C TYR A 274 -11.92 -22.20 6.33
N GLY A 275 -11.83 -22.07 5.00
CA GLY A 275 -12.91 -22.48 4.09
C GLY A 275 -13.29 -23.95 4.22
N GLN A 276 -12.29 -24.85 4.30
CA GLN A 276 -12.55 -26.27 4.51
C GLN A 276 -13.16 -26.55 5.89
N ILE A 277 -12.70 -25.87 6.94
CA ILE A 277 -13.28 -25.97 8.28
C ILE A 277 -14.76 -25.56 8.26
N LEU A 278 -15.12 -24.47 7.58
CA LEU A 278 -16.51 -24.02 7.49
C LEU A 278 -17.41 -25.04 6.78
N VAL A 279 -16.92 -25.75 5.77
CA VAL A 279 -17.66 -26.84 5.10
C VAL A 279 -17.83 -28.04 6.02
N ASP A 280 -16.77 -28.47 6.70
CA ASP A 280 -16.81 -29.62 7.59
C ASP A 280 -17.76 -29.37 8.78
N LEU A 281 -17.89 -28.10 9.20
CA LEU A 281 -18.87 -27.64 10.19
C LEU A 281 -20.28 -27.42 9.63
N GLY A 282 -20.48 -27.57 8.32
CA GLY A 282 -21.76 -27.43 7.64
C GLY A 282 -22.27 -25.99 7.50
N LEU A 283 -21.38 -24.99 7.60
CA LEU A 283 -21.68 -23.58 7.45
C LEU A 283 -21.60 -23.08 6.00
N LEU A 284 -20.81 -23.75 5.16
CA LEU A 284 -20.72 -23.51 3.72
C LEU A 284 -20.99 -24.79 2.93
N SER A 285 -21.58 -24.65 1.75
CA SER A 285 -21.85 -25.77 0.83
C SER A 285 -20.61 -26.20 0.03
N ASN A 286 -19.64 -25.31 -0.19
CA ASN A 286 -18.39 -25.54 -0.93
C ASN A 286 -17.18 -24.83 -0.27
N GLY A 287 -16.07 -25.55 -0.11
CA GLY A 287 -14.88 -25.05 0.60
C GLY A 287 -13.91 -24.31 -0.28
N GLU A 288 -14.21 -24.22 -1.57
CA GLU A 288 -13.36 -23.56 -2.56
C GLU A 288 -13.13 -22.11 -2.19
N VAL A 289 -11.86 -21.71 -2.23
CA VAL A 289 -11.43 -20.35 -1.92
C VAL A 289 -11.09 -19.63 -3.22
N ILE A 290 -11.86 -18.60 -3.54
CA ILE A 290 -11.63 -17.71 -4.67
C ILE A 290 -10.85 -16.50 -4.17
N VAL A 291 -9.61 -16.35 -4.62
CA VAL A 291 -8.74 -15.20 -4.28
C VAL A 291 -8.89 -14.15 -5.37
N LYS A 292 -9.09 -12.90 -4.96
CA LYS A 292 -9.20 -11.72 -5.81
C LYS A 292 -8.35 -10.59 -5.25
N ASN A 293 -7.80 -9.78 -6.15
CA ASN A 293 -7.09 -8.55 -5.83
C ASN A 293 -7.97 -7.33 -6.13
N PRO A 294 -7.66 -6.13 -5.61
CA PRO A 294 -8.46 -4.93 -5.86
C PRO A 294 -8.67 -4.64 -7.34
N SER A 295 -7.68 -4.94 -8.18
CA SER A 295 -7.75 -4.78 -9.64
C SER A 295 -8.83 -5.64 -10.32
N ASP A 296 -9.23 -6.77 -9.71
CA ASP A 296 -10.25 -7.65 -10.28
C ASP A 296 -11.67 -7.07 -10.15
N PHE A 297 -11.85 -6.08 -9.27
CA PHE A 297 -13.14 -5.44 -9.01
C PHE A 297 -13.32 -4.10 -9.72
N VAL A 298 -12.22 -3.48 -10.17
CA VAL A 298 -12.23 -2.13 -10.74
C VAL A 298 -12.33 -2.22 -12.26
N GLY A 299 -13.46 -1.75 -12.80
CA GLY A 299 -13.70 -1.63 -14.23
C GLY A 299 -13.21 -0.29 -14.81
N GLY A 300 -13.07 -0.24 -16.14
CA GLY A 300 -12.63 0.97 -16.87
C GLY A 300 -13.75 1.94 -17.23
N ALA A 301 -15.02 1.60 -16.92
CA ALA A 301 -16.20 2.40 -17.23
C ALA A 301 -17.16 2.52 -16.04
N LEU A 302 -17.96 3.58 -16.02
CA LEU A 302 -18.95 3.85 -14.98
C LEU A 302 -19.94 2.67 -14.86
N GLY A 303 -20.17 2.18 -13.63
CA GLY A 303 -21.04 1.04 -13.35
C GLY A 303 -20.43 -0.35 -13.62
N GLN A 304 -19.28 -0.43 -14.33
CA GLN A 304 -18.63 -1.71 -14.61
C GLN A 304 -18.06 -2.35 -13.34
N SER A 305 -17.49 -1.56 -12.41
CA SER A 305 -16.99 -2.06 -11.14
C SER A 305 -18.09 -2.70 -10.29
N GLU A 306 -19.29 -2.11 -10.27
CA GLU A 306 -20.44 -2.69 -9.57
C GLU A 306 -20.89 -4.01 -10.21
N GLN A 307 -20.96 -4.06 -11.55
CA GLN A 307 -21.34 -5.26 -12.28
C GLN A 307 -20.33 -6.40 -12.07
N GLN A 308 -19.03 -6.10 -12.13
CA GLN A 308 -17.96 -7.06 -11.85
C GLN A 308 -18.04 -7.57 -10.41
N THR A 309 -18.22 -6.66 -9.44
CA THR A 309 -18.35 -7.01 -8.03
C THR A 309 -19.56 -7.91 -7.80
N LYS A 310 -20.74 -7.58 -8.35
CA LYS A 310 -21.93 -8.44 -8.28
C LYS A 310 -21.69 -9.81 -8.91
N GLY A 311 -20.99 -9.87 -10.05
CA GLY A 311 -20.63 -11.13 -10.71
C GLY A 311 -19.70 -12.01 -9.86
N ILE A 312 -18.67 -11.42 -9.25
CA ILE A 312 -17.76 -12.12 -8.33
C ILE A 312 -18.52 -12.61 -7.09
N LEU A 313 -19.38 -11.77 -6.52
CA LEU A 313 -20.20 -12.12 -5.37
C LEU A 313 -21.20 -13.24 -5.67
N ALA A 314 -21.79 -13.26 -6.87
CA ALA A 314 -22.67 -14.35 -7.31
C ALA A 314 -21.89 -15.67 -7.51
N ALA A 315 -20.69 -15.60 -8.12
CA ALA A 315 -19.84 -16.78 -8.34
C ALA A 315 -19.24 -17.38 -7.06
N THR A 316 -19.28 -16.63 -5.95
CA THR A 316 -18.77 -17.04 -4.63
C THR A 316 -19.88 -17.53 -3.70
N ALA A 317 -21.11 -17.67 -4.18
CA ALA A 317 -22.16 -18.39 -3.46
C ALA A 317 -21.71 -19.84 -3.21
N GLY A 318 -21.86 -20.29 -1.98
CA GLY A 318 -21.36 -21.53 -1.44
C GLY A 318 -19.90 -21.53 -1.04
N LYS A 319 -19.11 -20.51 -1.36
CA LYS A 319 -17.64 -20.51 -1.33
C LYS A 319 -17.07 -19.45 -0.38
N VAL A 320 -15.73 -19.43 -0.27
CA VAL A 320 -15.00 -18.35 0.39
C VAL A 320 -14.43 -17.37 -0.64
N LEU A 321 -14.75 -16.09 -0.52
CA LEU A 321 -14.10 -15.01 -1.27
C LEU A 321 -13.01 -14.38 -0.42
N VAL A 322 -11.76 -14.46 -0.88
CA VAL A 322 -10.62 -13.73 -0.30
C VAL A 322 -10.35 -12.51 -1.16
N ILE A 323 -10.38 -11.33 -0.54
CA ILE A 323 -9.89 -10.09 -1.13
C ILE A 323 -8.53 -9.83 -0.50
N ASP A 324 -7.47 -10.16 -1.24
CA ASP A 324 -6.09 -9.88 -0.79
C ASP A 324 -5.77 -8.41 -0.99
N GLU A 325 -4.94 -7.85 -0.10
CA GLU A 325 -4.62 -6.42 -0.05
C GLU A 325 -5.86 -5.52 -0.15
N ALA A 326 -6.90 -5.83 0.64
CA ALA A 326 -8.21 -5.19 0.55
C ALA A 326 -8.17 -3.66 0.73
N TYR A 327 -7.17 -3.12 1.45
CA TYR A 327 -6.92 -1.68 1.54
C TYR A 327 -6.66 -1.02 0.17
N GLY A 328 -6.30 -1.77 -0.88
CA GLY A 328 -6.17 -1.23 -2.24
C GLY A 328 -7.50 -0.85 -2.89
N LEU A 329 -8.62 -1.33 -2.33
CA LEU A 329 -9.98 -0.83 -2.60
C LEU A 329 -10.26 0.50 -1.90
N CYS A 330 -9.31 1.01 -1.11
CA CYS A 330 -9.31 2.36 -0.58
C CYS A 330 -8.38 3.25 -1.42
N GLY A 331 -8.82 4.47 -1.66
CA GLY A 331 -8.02 5.51 -2.31
C GLY A 331 -8.76 6.84 -2.19
N PRO A 332 -8.06 7.96 -1.92
CA PRO A 332 -8.71 9.25 -1.84
C PRO A 332 -9.37 9.57 -3.18
N SER A 333 -10.69 9.76 -3.15
CA SER A 333 -11.49 10.30 -4.26
C SER A 333 -11.63 9.43 -5.53
N ASP A 334 -11.46 8.10 -5.46
CA ASP A 334 -11.73 7.20 -6.61
C ASP A 334 -13.16 6.63 -6.55
N PRO A 335 -14.11 7.13 -7.39
CA PRO A 335 -15.50 6.70 -7.37
C PRO A 335 -15.67 5.22 -7.77
N TYR A 336 -14.73 4.68 -8.56
CA TYR A 336 -14.81 3.29 -9.02
C TYR A 336 -14.54 2.32 -7.88
N LYS A 337 -13.63 2.67 -6.97
CA LYS A 337 -13.27 1.85 -5.80
C LYS A 337 -14.31 1.95 -4.69
N SER A 338 -14.86 3.13 -4.43
CA SER A 338 -15.96 3.28 -3.45
C SER A 338 -17.19 2.49 -3.86
N ALA A 339 -17.54 2.49 -5.16
CA ALA A 339 -18.65 1.72 -5.68
C ALA A 339 -18.51 0.19 -5.44
N VAL A 340 -17.28 -0.35 -5.48
CA VAL A 340 -17.00 -1.75 -5.12
C VAL A 340 -17.35 -2.00 -3.66
N VAL A 341 -16.87 -1.15 -2.76
CA VAL A 341 -17.11 -1.32 -1.32
C VAL A 341 -18.59 -1.18 -0.98
N ASP A 342 -19.29 -0.22 -1.58
CA ASP A 342 -20.73 -0.03 -1.40
C ASP A 342 -21.53 -1.24 -1.92
N THR A 343 -21.09 -1.82 -3.04
CA THR A 343 -21.67 -3.06 -3.58
C THR A 343 -21.44 -4.25 -2.64
N ILE A 344 -20.24 -4.38 -2.06
CA ILE A 344 -19.95 -5.41 -1.04
C ILE A 344 -20.83 -5.20 0.18
N VAL A 345 -20.93 -3.99 0.72
CA VAL A 345 -21.71 -3.68 1.94
C VAL A 345 -23.21 -3.92 1.72
N SER A 346 -23.73 -3.62 0.53
CA SER A 346 -25.15 -3.83 0.17
C SER A 346 -25.49 -5.29 -0.15
N THR A 347 -24.54 -6.09 -0.62
CA THR A 347 -24.79 -7.49 -1.03
C THR A 347 -24.38 -8.50 0.03
N VAL A 348 -23.30 -8.23 0.76
CA VAL A 348 -22.77 -9.09 1.82
C VAL A 348 -23.50 -8.77 3.11
N HIS A 349 -24.39 -9.68 3.47
CA HIS A 349 -25.10 -9.66 4.74
C HIS A 349 -24.32 -10.52 5.75
N SER A 350 -24.56 -10.26 7.04
CA SER A 350 -23.97 -11.01 8.15
C SER A 350 -25.10 -11.76 8.88
N THR A 351 -25.94 -12.48 8.13
CA THR A 351 -27.12 -13.15 8.70
C THR A 351 -26.91 -14.66 8.82
N PRO A 352 -27.49 -15.33 9.83
CA PRO A 352 -27.32 -16.77 10.01
C PRO A 352 -27.79 -17.57 8.79
N GLY A 353 -26.93 -18.45 8.29
CA GLY A 353 -27.22 -19.28 7.12
C GLY A 353 -26.89 -18.63 5.79
N ASP A 354 -26.17 -17.52 5.76
CA ASP A 354 -25.52 -17.05 4.54
C ASP A 354 -24.50 -18.09 4.08
N ASP A 355 -24.73 -18.67 2.89
CA ASP A 355 -23.87 -19.66 2.27
C ASP A 355 -22.72 -18.98 1.53
N ARG A 356 -21.98 -18.09 2.21
CA ARG A 356 -20.81 -17.39 1.66
C ARG A 356 -20.00 -16.78 2.79
N CYS A 357 -18.68 -16.85 2.68
CA CYS A 357 -17.76 -16.18 3.59
C CYS A 357 -16.88 -15.23 2.80
N VAL A 358 -16.80 -13.97 3.22
CA VAL A 358 -15.88 -12.98 2.65
C VAL A 358 -14.76 -12.70 3.66
N LEU A 359 -13.52 -12.78 3.20
CA LEU A 359 -12.31 -12.51 3.96
C LEU A 359 -11.58 -11.31 3.37
N LEU A 360 -11.32 -10.30 4.20
CA LEU A 360 -10.51 -9.13 3.81
C LEU A 360 -9.11 -9.29 4.40
N LEU A 361 -8.08 -9.39 3.55
CA LEU A 361 -6.69 -9.55 3.97
C LEU A 361 -5.94 -8.24 3.79
N GLY A 362 -5.04 -7.90 4.73
CA GLY A 362 -4.20 -6.72 4.59
C GLY A 362 -3.24 -6.47 5.76
N TYR A 363 -2.53 -5.35 5.72
CA TYR A 363 -1.70 -4.88 6.83
C TYR A 363 -2.55 -4.15 7.86
N PHE A 364 -2.19 -4.27 9.14
CA PHE A 364 -2.99 -3.74 10.24
C PHE A 364 -3.30 -2.24 10.08
N ASP A 365 -2.26 -1.41 9.93
CA ASP A 365 -2.41 0.04 9.86
C ASP A 365 -3.24 0.50 8.65
N GLN A 366 -2.99 -0.12 7.48
CA GLN A 366 -3.70 0.23 6.24
C GLN A 366 -5.16 -0.23 6.25
N MET A 367 -5.43 -1.39 6.87
CA MET A 367 -6.81 -1.85 7.08
C MET A 367 -7.53 -0.94 8.08
N GLU A 368 -6.87 -0.51 9.16
CA GLU A 368 -7.48 0.43 10.10
C GLU A 368 -7.86 1.76 9.40
N GLU A 369 -6.98 2.29 8.54
CA GLU A 369 -7.26 3.48 7.74
C GLU A 369 -8.44 3.28 6.77
N MET A 370 -8.49 2.16 6.05
CA MET A 370 -9.60 1.80 5.16
C MET A 370 -10.95 1.81 5.90
N PHE A 371 -11.00 1.22 7.09
CA PHE A 371 -12.23 1.11 7.87
C PHE A 371 -12.70 2.44 8.48
N ARG A 372 -11.79 3.41 8.65
CA ARG A 372 -12.12 4.77 9.10
C ARG A 372 -12.62 5.67 7.96
N THR A 373 -12.16 5.44 6.73
CA THR A 373 -12.29 6.40 5.62
C THR A 373 -13.39 6.07 4.61
N VAL A 374 -13.64 4.78 4.31
CA VAL A 374 -14.46 4.41 3.14
C VAL A 374 -15.96 4.41 3.41
N ASN A 375 -16.44 3.52 4.29
CA ASN A 375 -17.88 3.38 4.56
C ASN A 375 -18.11 2.77 5.97
N PRO A 376 -18.87 3.43 6.86
CA PRO A 376 -19.20 2.90 8.19
C PRO A 376 -19.91 1.54 8.18
N GLY A 377 -20.63 1.21 7.11
CA GLY A 377 -21.30 -0.08 6.91
C GLY A 377 -20.33 -1.25 6.78
N LEU A 378 -19.11 -1.02 6.27
CA LEU A 378 -18.07 -2.04 6.18
C LEU A 378 -17.67 -2.55 7.57
N SER A 379 -17.47 -1.64 8.54
CA SER A 379 -17.14 -1.96 9.93
C SER A 379 -18.20 -2.82 10.63
N ARG A 380 -19.48 -2.69 10.23
CA ARG A 380 -20.56 -3.52 10.76
C ARG A 380 -20.53 -4.94 10.22
N ARG A 381 -20.15 -5.11 8.94
CA ARG A 381 -20.06 -6.42 8.26
C ARG A 381 -18.73 -7.12 8.49
N PHE A 382 -17.69 -6.37 8.84
CA PHE A 382 -16.33 -6.86 9.06
C PHE A 382 -15.74 -6.20 10.32
N PRO A 383 -16.24 -6.50 11.52
CA PRO A 383 -15.75 -5.85 12.73
C PRO A 383 -14.27 -6.13 12.96
N LEU A 384 -13.45 -5.07 13.01
CA LEU A 384 -12.01 -5.18 13.26
C LEU A 384 -11.69 -5.81 14.62
N SER A 385 -12.58 -5.70 15.61
CA SER A 385 -12.45 -6.36 16.90
C SER A 385 -12.51 -7.90 16.81
N ALA A 386 -13.07 -8.45 15.74
CA ALA A 386 -13.12 -9.89 15.47
C ALA A 386 -12.07 -10.34 14.44
N ALA A 387 -11.14 -9.45 14.07
CA ALA A 387 -10.09 -9.73 13.10
C ALA A 387 -9.13 -10.80 13.61
N PHE A 388 -8.62 -11.61 12.67
CA PHE A 388 -7.49 -12.49 12.91
C PHE A 388 -6.21 -11.71 12.78
N VAL A 389 -5.52 -11.54 13.91
CA VAL A 389 -4.19 -10.94 13.95
C VAL A 389 -3.14 -12.02 13.77
N PHE A 390 -2.39 -11.89 12.69
CA PHE A 390 -1.26 -12.75 12.34
C PHE A 390 0.02 -12.06 12.80
N GLU A 391 0.53 -12.54 13.93
CA GLU A 391 1.77 -12.06 14.52
C GLU A 391 2.98 -12.52 13.70
N ASP A 392 4.07 -11.75 13.80
CA ASP A 392 5.35 -12.14 13.21
C ASP A 392 5.89 -13.39 13.90
N PHE A 393 6.54 -14.25 13.13
CA PHE A 393 7.15 -15.46 13.69
C PHE A 393 8.35 -15.09 14.56
N ASP A 394 8.48 -15.77 15.70
CA ASP A 394 9.68 -15.70 16.51
C ASP A 394 10.84 -16.48 15.86
N GLN A 395 12.04 -16.36 16.43
CA GLN A 395 13.24 -17.00 15.89
C GLN A 395 13.14 -18.53 15.88
N SER A 396 12.51 -19.13 16.88
CA SER A 396 12.34 -20.58 16.96
C SER A 396 11.37 -21.09 15.88
N GLN A 397 10.27 -20.37 15.68
CA GLN A 397 9.27 -20.65 14.66
C GLN A 397 9.85 -20.47 13.25
N LEU A 398 10.66 -19.42 13.02
CA LEU A 398 11.36 -19.22 11.74
C LEU A 398 12.36 -20.36 11.47
N ALA A 399 13.03 -20.89 12.49
CA ALA A 399 13.91 -22.04 12.35
C ALA A 399 13.17 -23.33 11.99
N GLU A 400 12.02 -23.57 12.58
CA GLU A 400 11.14 -24.71 12.23
C GLU A 400 10.61 -24.58 10.80
N ILE A 401 10.14 -23.38 10.42
CA ILE A 401 9.68 -23.10 9.05
C ILE A 401 10.82 -23.29 8.04
N PHE A 402 12.04 -22.85 8.35
CA PHE A 402 13.21 -23.03 7.51
C PHE A 402 13.52 -24.52 7.29
N CYS A 403 13.53 -25.33 8.35
CA CYS A 403 13.76 -26.78 8.24
C CYS A 403 12.66 -27.47 7.43
N LEU A 404 11.39 -27.14 7.70
CA LEU A 404 10.24 -27.71 7.00
C LEU A 404 10.27 -27.40 5.50
N LYS A 405 10.64 -26.17 5.11
CA LYS A 405 10.76 -25.79 3.69
C LYS A 405 11.92 -26.49 2.99
N LEU A 406 13.04 -26.69 3.67
CA LEU A 406 14.16 -27.46 3.15
C LEU A 406 13.76 -28.92 2.89
N GLU A 407 13.10 -29.57 3.85
CA GLU A 407 12.61 -30.95 3.72
C GLU A 407 11.62 -31.09 2.55
N GLN A 408 10.64 -30.19 2.44
CA GLN A 408 9.67 -30.19 1.34
C GLN A 408 10.32 -30.03 -0.04
N GLN A 409 11.46 -29.36 -0.10
CA GLN A 409 12.20 -29.10 -1.33
C GLN A 409 13.32 -30.11 -1.58
N GLY A 410 13.50 -31.09 -0.70
CA GLY A 410 14.51 -32.14 -0.83
C GLY A 410 15.96 -31.69 -0.59
N PHE A 411 16.17 -30.58 0.11
CA PHE A 411 17.50 -30.09 0.48
C PHE A 411 17.80 -30.37 1.95
N GLY A 412 19.03 -30.78 2.23
CA GLY A 412 19.63 -30.73 3.57
C GLY A 412 20.40 -29.44 3.78
N VAL A 413 20.79 -29.18 5.03
CA VAL A 413 21.63 -28.03 5.40
C VAL A 413 22.64 -28.46 6.46
N THR A 414 23.84 -27.89 6.45
CA THR A 414 24.81 -28.07 7.54
C THR A 414 24.38 -27.29 8.79
N GLU A 415 24.80 -27.72 9.99
CA GLU A 415 24.45 -27.01 11.23
C GLU A 415 24.95 -25.56 11.22
N THR A 416 26.15 -25.34 10.69
CA THR A 416 26.71 -23.99 10.49
C THR A 416 25.91 -23.17 9.48
N GLY A 417 25.46 -23.79 8.38
CA GLY A 417 24.62 -23.11 7.39
C GLY A 417 23.25 -22.73 7.94
N LYS A 418 22.67 -23.57 8.80
CA LYS A 418 21.43 -23.27 9.51
C LYS A 418 21.58 -22.06 10.44
N GLN A 419 22.66 -21.99 11.22
CA GLN A 419 22.93 -20.83 12.08
C GLN A 419 23.06 -19.55 11.27
N VAL A 420 23.88 -19.55 10.21
CA VAL A 420 24.10 -18.40 9.33
C VAL A 420 22.80 -17.94 8.67
N ALA A 421 21.98 -18.88 8.20
CA ALA A 421 20.68 -18.57 7.63
C ALA A 421 19.77 -17.86 8.64
N LEU A 422 19.70 -18.34 9.88
CA LEU A 422 18.88 -17.72 10.93
C LEU A 422 19.40 -16.35 11.35
N ASP A 423 20.71 -16.16 11.39
CA ASP A 423 21.32 -14.86 11.66
C ASP A 423 21.02 -13.85 10.54
N MET A 424 21.01 -14.29 9.29
CA MET A 424 20.57 -13.45 8.16
C MET A 424 19.10 -13.07 8.28
N VAL A 425 18.21 -14.01 8.63
CA VAL A 425 16.78 -13.73 8.83
C VAL A 425 16.58 -12.77 10.00
N ASN A 426 17.27 -12.97 11.13
CA ASN A 426 17.22 -12.07 12.28
C ASN A 426 17.65 -10.65 11.93
N ARG A 427 18.70 -10.49 11.12
CA ARG A 427 19.10 -9.18 10.58
C ARG A 427 18.03 -8.58 9.68
N ALA A 428 17.40 -9.39 8.83
CA ALA A 428 16.32 -8.96 7.96
C ALA A 428 15.07 -8.50 8.72
N ARG A 429 14.82 -8.97 9.96
CA ARG A 429 13.71 -8.50 10.83
C ARG A 429 13.78 -7.00 11.13
N ASN A 430 14.98 -6.41 11.05
CA ASN A 430 15.15 -4.98 11.25
C ASN A 430 14.77 -4.15 10.01
N ARG A 431 14.53 -4.76 8.85
CA ARG A 431 14.13 -4.06 7.62
C ARG A 431 12.67 -3.62 7.68
N PRO A 432 12.31 -2.54 6.98
CA PRO A 432 10.90 -2.24 6.75
C PRO A 432 10.26 -3.39 5.95
N ASN A 433 9.02 -3.75 6.30
CA ASN A 433 8.23 -4.79 5.62
C ASN A 433 8.86 -6.19 5.63
N PHE A 434 9.46 -6.61 6.76
CA PHE A 434 9.96 -7.97 6.92
C PHE A 434 8.91 -9.03 6.53
N GLY A 435 9.29 -9.90 5.60
CA GLY A 435 8.38 -10.84 4.94
C GLY A 435 8.12 -12.15 5.68
N ASN A 436 8.53 -12.31 6.94
CA ASN A 436 8.37 -13.53 7.75
C ASN A 436 8.80 -14.80 6.98
N ALA A 437 7.91 -15.79 6.82
CA ALA A 437 8.23 -17.01 6.08
C ALA A 437 8.55 -16.76 4.60
N GLY A 438 8.11 -15.64 4.04
CA GLY A 438 8.50 -15.20 2.70
C GLY A 438 9.97 -14.76 2.63
N GLU A 439 10.53 -14.21 3.71
CA GLU A 439 11.97 -13.90 3.77
C GLU A 439 12.81 -15.18 3.70
N ILE A 440 12.33 -16.26 4.32
CA ILE A 440 12.96 -17.59 4.21
C ILE A 440 12.95 -18.08 2.76
N ASP A 441 11.88 -17.85 1.99
CA ASP A 441 11.85 -18.22 0.57
C ASP A 441 12.87 -17.42 -0.25
N ILE A 442 12.97 -16.11 0.00
CA ILE A 442 13.96 -15.24 -0.65
C ILE A 442 15.37 -15.75 -0.34
N LEU A 443 15.66 -16.03 0.93
CA LEU A 443 16.94 -16.55 1.37
C LEU A 443 17.29 -17.90 0.74
N LEU A 444 16.35 -18.86 0.75
CA LEU A 444 16.55 -20.18 0.17
C LEU A 444 16.75 -20.12 -1.35
N ASN A 445 16.03 -19.25 -2.06
CA ASN A 445 16.18 -19.08 -3.51
C ASN A 445 17.58 -18.55 -3.85
N GLU A 446 18.07 -17.57 -3.10
CA GLU A 446 19.42 -17.05 -3.27
C GLU A 446 20.49 -18.09 -2.91
N ALA A 447 20.29 -18.83 -1.81
CA ALA A 447 21.22 -19.87 -1.39
C ALA A 447 21.34 -21.00 -2.43
N LYS A 448 20.22 -21.47 -2.97
CA LYS A 448 20.21 -22.46 -4.05
C LYS A 448 20.90 -21.95 -5.31
N ARG A 449 20.70 -20.67 -5.66
CA ARG A 449 21.37 -20.06 -6.82
C ARG A 449 22.90 -20.10 -6.65
N ARG A 450 23.40 -19.75 -5.46
CA ARG A 450 24.84 -19.80 -5.16
C ARG A 450 25.37 -21.23 -5.11
N HIS A 451 24.61 -22.14 -4.50
CA HIS A 451 24.92 -23.56 -4.49
C HIS A 451 25.04 -24.12 -5.91
N GLN A 452 24.09 -23.80 -6.80
CA GLN A 452 24.12 -24.22 -8.20
C GLN A 452 25.36 -23.70 -8.94
N ILE A 453 25.78 -22.45 -8.69
CA ILE A 453 27.02 -21.89 -9.25
C ILE A 453 28.24 -22.69 -8.76
N ARG A 454 28.30 -23.02 -7.47
CA ARG A 454 29.39 -23.81 -6.88
C ARG A 454 29.44 -25.23 -7.41
N VAL A 455 28.29 -25.90 -7.52
CA VAL A 455 28.16 -27.24 -8.13
C VAL A 455 28.65 -27.21 -9.58
N SER A 456 28.19 -26.22 -10.36
CA SER A 456 28.58 -26.08 -11.77
C SER A 456 30.09 -25.79 -11.94
N ALA A 457 30.69 -25.11 -10.96
CA ALA A 457 32.13 -24.86 -10.90
C ALA A 457 32.96 -26.01 -10.30
N GLY A 458 32.34 -27.13 -9.90
CA GLY A 458 33.02 -28.27 -9.27
C GLY A 458 33.55 -27.99 -7.86
N LYS A 459 33.09 -26.92 -7.20
CA LYS A 459 33.56 -26.49 -5.86
C LYS A 459 32.92 -27.27 -4.71
N THR A 460 31.85 -28.02 -4.96
CA THR A 460 31.26 -28.95 -3.99
C THR A 460 30.86 -30.25 -4.69
N LYS A 461 30.92 -31.35 -3.95
CA LYS A 461 30.48 -32.69 -4.40
C LYS A 461 29.04 -33.00 -3.98
N SER A 462 28.50 -32.24 -3.02
CA SER A 462 27.15 -32.45 -2.50
C SER A 462 26.16 -31.64 -3.33
N ILE A 463 25.18 -32.31 -3.93
CA ILE A 463 24.19 -31.68 -4.84
C ILE A 463 22.93 -31.23 -4.07
N ALA A 464 22.70 -31.82 -2.89
CA ALA A 464 21.46 -31.66 -2.13
C ALA A 464 21.68 -31.07 -0.72
N VAL A 465 22.89 -30.69 -0.36
CA VAL A 465 23.19 -30.13 0.98
C VAL A 465 23.71 -28.71 0.82
N LEU A 466 22.99 -27.75 1.41
CA LEU A 466 23.40 -26.35 1.47
C LEU A 466 24.40 -26.14 2.60
N GLU A 467 25.48 -25.44 2.31
CA GLU A 467 26.55 -25.09 3.25
C GLU A 467 26.46 -23.59 3.62
N ALA A 468 27.17 -23.16 4.67
CA ALA A 468 27.13 -21.77 5.15
C ALA A 468 27.47 -20.72 4.06
N VAL A 469 28.45 -21.02 3.21
CA VAL A 469 28.85 -20.15 2.08
C VAL A 469 27.75 -19.99 1.02
N ASP A 470 26.78 -20.91 0.96
CA ASP A 470 25.65 -20.79 0.05
C ASP A 470 24.69 -19.68 0.52
N PHE A 471 24.55 -19.48 1.83
CA PHE A 471 23.72 -18.41 2.41
C PHE A 471 24.46 -17.08 2.46
N ASP A 472 25.70 -17.10 2.91
CA ASP A 472 26.52 -15.92 3.12
C ASP A 472 27.98 -16.23 2.74
N GLU A 473 28.48 -15.61 1.67
CA GLU A 473 29.87 -15.81 1.23
C GLU A 473 30.86 -15.39 2.34
N ASP A 474 30.49 -14.39 3.13
CA ASP A 474 31.25 -13.88 4.27
C ASP A 474 30.70 -14.44 5.61
N HIS A 475 30.15 -15.65 5.63
CA HIS A 475 29.57 -16.26 6.84
C HIS A 475 30.51 -16.29 8.04
N ASP A 476 31.81 -16.49 7.79
CA ASP A 476 32.81 -16.53 8.84
C ASP A 476 33.24 -15.11 9.32
N ARG A 477 32.65 -14.00 8.86
CA ARG A 477 33.06 -12.61 9.18
C ARG A 477 33.35 -12.25 10.65
N LEU A 478 32.78 -12.98 11.61
CA LEU A 478 33.07 -12.81 13.05
C LEU A 478 34.36 -13.55 13.49
N GLN A 479 34.69 -14.65 12.82
CA GLN A 479 35.81 -15.57 13.09
C GLN A 479 36.96 -15.43 12.07
N SER A 480 36.66 -15.43 10.77
CA SER A 480 37.58 -15.14 9.68
C SER A 480 37.72 -13.64 9.50
N SER A 481 38.94 -13.17 9.69
CA SER A 481 39.38 -11.81 9.52
C SER A 481 38.84 -10.86 10.59
N GLU A 482 39.78 -10.24 11.32
CA GLU A 482 39.81 -8.79 11.31
C GLU A 482 39.10 -8.30 10.03
N THR A 483 37.88 -7.76 10.13
CA THR A 483 37.61 -6.62 9.24
C THR A 483 38.80 -5.76 9.54
N ASN A 484 39.78 -5.74 8.65
CA ASN A 484 41.02 -5.08 8.98
C ASN A 484 40.58 -3.62 8.91
N ILE A 485 40.07 -3.07 10.01
CA ILE A 485 39.49 -1.74 10.07
C ILE A 485 40.60 -0.81 9.59
N ALA A 486 41.86 -1.16 9.88
CA ALA A 486 43.06 -0.62 9.27
C ALA A 486 43.05 -0.64 7.72
N GLU A 487 42.70 -1.74 7.04
CA GLU A 487 42.55 -1.79 5.58
C GLU A 487 41.31 -1.05 5.08
N LEU A 488 40.16 -1.17 5.76
CA LEU A 488 38.94 -0.45 5.37
C LEU A 488 39.15 1.06 5.42
N PHE A 489 39.95 1.52 6.38
CA PHE A 489 40.38 2.91 6.53
C PHE A 489 41.72 3.21 5.86
N ALA A 490 42.37 2.25 5.19
CA ALA A 490 43.63 2.47 4.49
C ALA A 490 43.47 3.59 3.45
N GLY A 491 44.37 4.57 3.49
CA GLY A 491 44.29 5.78 2.66
C GLY A 491 43.34 6.87 3.18
N THR A 492 42.78 6.72 4.39
CA THR A 492 41.99 7.77 5.07
C THR A 492 42.83 8.32 6.21
N LEU A 493 43.37 9.52 6.03
CA LEU A 493 44.24 10.17 7.02
C LEU A 493 43.39 10.85 8.11
N GLY A 494 43.87 10.85 9.36
CA GLY A 494 43.23 11.57 10.47
C GLY A 494 42.07 10.84 11.14
N CYS A 495 41.94 9.53 10.92
CA CYS A 495 40.86 8.68 11.46
C CYS A 495 41.35 7.68 12.52
N GLU A 496 42.55 7.87 13.07
CA GLU A 496 43.21 6.86 13.93
C GLU A 496 42.40 6.57 15.21
N GLY A 497 41.88 7.60 15.88
CA GLY A 497 41.03 7.43 17.05
C GLY A 497 39.69 6.74 16.74
N ILE A 498 39.12 6.99 15.55
CA ILE A 498 37.87 6.34 15.12
C ILE A 498 38.09 4.85 14.89
N ILE A 499 39.25 4.49 14.32
CA ILE A 499 39.65 3.09 14.12
C ILE A 499 39.73 2.38 15.48
N GLU A 500 40.36 3.00 16.48
CA GLU A 500 40.49 2.45 17.84
C GLU A 500 39.11 2.24 18.50
N THR A 501 38.22 3.24 18.41
CA THR A 501 36.84 3.12 18.94
C THR A 501 36.07 1.97 18.26
N LEU A 502 36.12 1.87 16.93
CA LEU A 502 35.43 0.81 16.18
C LEU A 502 36.01 -0.58 16.48
N GLN A 503 37.34 -0.69 16.66
CA GLN A 503 37.99 -1.92 17.11
C GLN A 503 37.54 -2.30 18.52
N GLY A 504 37.39 -1.32 19.42
CA GLY A 504 36.83 -1.52 20.77
C GLY A 504 35.40 -2.07 20.75
N TYR A 505 34.55 -1.58 19.86
CA TYR A 505 33.20 -2.12 19.66
C TYR A 505 33.24 -3.57 19.17
N GLN A 506 34.06 -3.89 18.17
CA GLN A 506 34.21 -5.26 17.69
C GLN A 506 34.67 -6.23 18.80
N HIS A 507 35.63 -5.80 19.62
CA HIS A 507 36.11 -6.61 20.74
C HIS A 507 35.00 -6.86 21.77
N THR A 508 34.24 -5.82 22.12
CA THR A 508 33.10 -5.91 23.04
C THR A 508 32.03 -6.87 22.52
N VAL A 509 31.67 -6.76 21.23
CA VAL A 509 30.68 -7.65 20.59
C VAL A 509 31.14 -9.10 20.66
N ARG A 510 32.41 -9.39 20.34
CA ARG A 510 32.96 -10.75 20.44
C ARG A 510 32.87 -11.28 21.86
N ALA A 511 33.32 -10.49 22.85
CA ALA A 511 33.33 -10.89 24.25
C ALA A 511 31.92 -11.21 24.76
N LEU A 512 30.95 -10.32 24.52
CA LEU A 512 29.56 -10.49 24.93
C LEU A 512 28.88 -11.67 24.22
N SER A 513 29.13 -11.84 22.92
CA SER A 513 28.58 -12.97 22.14
C SER A 513 29.09 -14.31 22.67
N SER A 514 30.37 -14.41 23.05
CA SER A 514 30.91 -15.62 23.68
C SER A 514 30.35 -15.90 25.08
N MET A 515 29.73 -14.91 25.73
CA MET A 515 29.04 -15.05 27.01
C MET A 515 27.52 -15.23 26.88
N GLY A 516 26.97 -15.19 25.65
CA GLY A 516 25.53 -15.28 25.40
C GLY A 516 24.73 -14.05 25.81
N ILE A 517 25.39 -12.90 26.00
CA ILE A 517 24.75 -11.61 26.32
C ILE A 517 24.51 -10.85 25.02
N ASP A 518 23.33 -10.23 24.85
CA ASP A 518 23.02 -9.44 23.65
C ASP A 518 23.94 -8.19 23.57
N PRO A 519 24.81 -8.08 22.55
CA PRO A 519 25.73 -6.96 22.43
C PRO A 519 25.01 -5.61 22.18
N LYS A 520 23.75 -5.63 21.72
CA LYS A 520 22.99 -4.41 21.40
C LYS A 520 22.72 -3.51 22.59
N GLU A 521 22.74 -4.05 23.81
CA GLU A 521 22.51 -3.27 25.03
C GLU A 521 23.70 -2.39 25.41
N THR A 522 24.91 -2.75 24.94
CA THR A 522 26.16 -2.06 25.29
C THR A 522 26.69 -1.17 24.17
N ILE A 523 26.49 -1.56 22.91
CA ILE A 523 27.02 -0.81 21.76
C ILE A 523 26.10 0.38 21.42
N PRO A 524 26.64 1.59 21.22
CA PRO A 524 25.83 2.74 20.81
C PRO A 524 25.31 2.60 19.38
N PHE A 525 24.07 3.05 19.15
CA PHE A 525 23.42 3.10 17.83
C PHE A 525 23.20 4.54 17.33
N THR A 526 23.55 5.53 18.15
CA THR A 526 23.37 6.96 17.87
C THR A 526 24.69 7.68 18.03
N PHE A 527 25.08 8.43 17.00
CA PHE A 527 26.40 9.06 16.92
C PHE A 527 26.30 10.51 16.50
N LEU A 528 27.21 11.32 17.04
CA LEU A 528 27.31 12.74 16.74
C LEU A 528 28.66 13.04 16.10
N PHE A 529 28.67 13.39 14.82
CA PHE A 529 29.88 13.67 14.07
C PHE A 529 30.14 15.18 14.03
N ARG A 530 31.24 15.60 14.65
CA ARG A 530 31.61 17.02 14.76
C ARG A 530 32.94 17.28 14.09
N GLY A 531 33.04 18.30 13.27
CA GLY A 531 34.34 18.74 12.79
C GLY A 531 34.27 19.67 11.58
N PRO A 532 35.42 20.24 11.16
CA PRO A 532 35.50 21.12 9.99
C PRO A 532 34.95 20.48 8.70
N PRO A 533 34.62 21.29 7.67
CA PRO A 533 34.19 20.75 6.38
C PRO A 533 35.35 20.00 5.73
N GLY A 534 35.04 18.93 4.99
CA GLY A 534 36.06 18.17 4.26
C GLY A 534 36.97 17.30 5.13
N THR A 535 36.59 16.96 6.37
CA THR A 535 37.34 16.00 7.21
C THR A 535 36.90 14.54 7.04
N GLY A 536 36.01 14.25 6.09
CA GLY A 536 35.62 12.87 5.76
C GLY A 536 34.46 12.28 6.59
N LYS A 537 33.64 13.12 7.25
CA LYS A 537 32.45 12.70 8.03
C LYS A 537 31.55 11.72 7.26
N SER A 538 31.09 12.08 6.06
CA SER A 538 30.21 11.25 5.24
C SER A 538 30.91 9.98 4.73
N THR A 539 32.21 10.06 4.43
CA THR A 539 33.02 8.89 4.04
C THR A 539 33.15 7.89 5.19
N THR A 540 33.34 8.39 6.41
CA THR A 540 33.44 7.59 7.63
C THR A 540 32.12 6.92 7.97
N ALA A 541 30.99 7.63 7.82
CA ALA A 541 29.66 7.05 7.98
C ALA A 541 29.43 5.83 7.08
N ARG A 542 29.88 5.89 5.81
CA ARG A 542 29.81 4.74 4.88
C ARG A 542 30.65 3.56 5.33
N LYS A 543 31.88 3.81 5.79
CA LYS A 543 32.76 2.75 6.30
C LYS A 543 32.19 2.14 7.57
N MET A 544 31.66 2.96 8.47
CA MET A 544 30.99 2.54 9.69
C MET A 544 29.75 1.66 9.40
N GLY A 545 28.97 1.99 8.36
CA GLY A 545 27.87 1.13 7.91
C GLY A 545 28.32 -0.28 7.54
N LYS A 546 29.50 -0.42 6.90
CA LYS A 546 30.12 -1.73 6.66
C LYS A 546 30.52 -2.43 7.96
N VAL A 547 31.19 -1.73 8.88
CA VAL A 547 31.63 -2.32 10.17
C VAL A 547 30.43 -2.83 10.99
N PHE A 548 29.34 -2.07 11.09
CA PHE A 548 28.14 -2.50 11.84
C PHE A 548 27.32 -3.57 11.12
N TYR A 549 27.36 -3.62 9.79
CA TYR A 549 26.84 -4.74 9.02
C TYR A 549 27.64 -6.03 9.28
N ASP A 550 28.97 -5.92 9.34
CA ASP A 550 29.88 -7.04 9.58
C ASP A 550 29.77 -7.55 11.04
N MET A 551 29.52 -6.65 12.00
CA MET A 551 29.18 -7.01 13.40
C MET A 551 27.80 -7.67 13.54
N GLY A 552 26.98 -7.70 12.48
CA GLY A 552 25.67 -8.36 12.49
C GLY A 552 24.51 -7.50 13.01
N PHE A 553 24.70 -6.20 13.24
CA PHE A 553 23.64 -5.31 13.72
C PHE A 553 22.74 -4.78 12.60
N LEU A 554 23.31 -4.56 11.42
CA LEU A 554 22.59 -4.03 10.26
C LEU A 554 22.24 -5.13 9.26
N SER A 555 21.17 -4.89 8.52
CA SER A 555 20.73 -5.74 7.42
C SER A 555 21.37 -5.37 6.07
N SER A 556 21.93 -4.17 5.98
CA SER A 556 22.60 -3.60 4.81
C SER A 556 23.72 -2.66 5.25
N CYS A 557 24.82 -2.63 4.52
CA CYS A 557 25.93 -1.69 4.75
C CYS A 557 25.70 -0.32 4.09
N GLN A 558 24.56 -0.11 3.43
CA GLN A 558 24.23 1.17 2.78
C GLN A 558 23.97 2.27 3.81
N VAL A 559 24.22 3.51 3.38
CA VAL A 559 23.95 4.72 4.17
C VAL A 559 22.93 5.54 3.42
N LEU A 560 21.83 5.86 4.10
CA LEU A 560 20.81 6.79 3.64
C LEU A 560 21.26 8.21 4.02
N ASP A 561 21.73 8.96 3.02
CA ASP A 561 22.06 10.36 3.18
C ASP A 561 20.78 11.20 3.19
N CYS A 562 20.57 12.00 4.23
CA CYS A 562 19.42 12.85 4.42
C CYS A 562 19.89 14.27 4.76
N SER A 563 19.36 15.28 4.09
CA SER A 563 19.58 16.66 4.51
C SER A 563 18.60 17.05 5.61
N ALA A 564 19.00 17.95 6.52
CA ALA A 564 18.09 18.48 7.54
C ALA A 564 16.78 19.08 6.96
N SER A 565 16.81 19.60 5.73
CA SER A 565 15.63 20.17 5.06
C SER A 565 14.58 19.13 4.66
N GLU A 566 14.97 17.87 4.45
CA GLU A 566 14.05 16.78 4.11
C GLU A 566 13.23 16.31 5.31
N LEU A 567 13.75 16.52 6.52
CA LEU A 567 13.05 16.23 7.78
C LEU A 567 12.05 17.32 8.16
N ILE A 568 12.20 18.53 7.60
CA ILE A 568 11.38 19.69 7.95
C ILE A 568 10.11 19.75 7.06
N GLY A 569 8.95 19.95 7.69
CA GLY A 569 7.67 20.16 7.02
C GLY A 569 7.58 21.53 6.32
N SER A 570 6.79 21.60 5.25
CA SER A 570 6.46 22.88 4.59
C SER A 570 5.23 23.55 5.21
N TYR A 571 4.45 22.81 6.00
CA TYR A 571 3.25 23.25 6.70
C TYR A 571 3.10 22.51 8.03
N VAL A 572 2.33 23.10 8.96
CA VAL A 572 2.09 22.58 10.31
C VAL A 572 1.55 21.15 10.26
N GLY A 573 2.14 20.25 11.06
CA GLY A 573 1.72 18.84 11.17
C GLY A 573 2.31 17.90 10.10
N GLN A 574 3.07 18.40 9.12
CA GLN A 574 3.77 17.55 8.13
C GLN A 574 5.11 17.01 8.63
N THR A 575 5.76 17.75 9.53
CA THR A 575 7.12 17.48 9.99
C THR A 575 7.24 16.11 10.66
N GLY A 576 6.38 15.81 11.64
CA GLY A 576 6.42 14.53 12.34
C GLY A 576 6.28 13.29 11.42
N PRO A 577 5.28 13.22 10.52
CA PRO A 577 5.19 12.18 9.51
C PRO A 577 6.42 12.06 8.60
N LYS A 578 7.04 13.16 8.18
CA LYS A 578 8.27 13.15 7.36
C LYS A 578 9.45 12.53 8.11
N VAL A 579 9.66 12.89 9.37
CA VAL A 579 10.71 12.31 10.21
C VAL A 579 10.51 10.80 10.35
N ARG A 580 9.29 10.36 10.67
CA ARG A 580 8.95 8.93 10.77
C ARG A 580 9.15 8.19 9.45
N GLN A 581 8.77 8.78 8.33
CA GLN A 581 8.98 8.19 7.01
C GLN A 581 10.48 8.00 6.70
N MET A 582 11.34 8.96 7.06
CA MET A 582 12.79 8.82 6.86
C MET A 582 13.40 7.78 7.79
N LEU A 583 12.97 7.70 9.05
CA LEU A 583 13.38 6.64 9.97
C LEU A 583 12.94 5.26 9.49
N ASP A 584 11.70 5.13 8.99
CA ASP A 584 11.17 3.89 8.43
C ASP A 584 11.98 3.42 7.21
N LYS A 585 12.42 4.36 6.35
CA LYS A 585 13.34 4.05 5.24
C LYS A 585 14.72 3.62 5.73
N ALA A 586 15.19 4.15 6.85
CA ALA A 586 16.51 3.86 7.40
C ALA A 586 16.58 2.58 8.27
N LEU A 587 15.44 1.94 8.54
CA LEU A 587 15.39 0.69 9.31
C LEU A 587 16.31 -0.39 8.72
N GLY A 588 17.21 -0.92 9.56
CA GLY A 588 18.19 -1.93 9.19
C GLY A 588 19.43 -1.40 8.45
N GLN A 589 19.62 -0.08 8.35
CA GLN A 589 20.77 0.58 7.73
C GLN A 589 21.21 1.83 8.52
N VAL A 590 22.15 2.62 7.99
CA VAL A 590 22.62 3.86 8.61
C VAL A 590 21.85 5.06 8.05
N LEU A 591 21.32 5.93 8.90
CA LEU A 591 20.80 7.26 8.56
C LEU A 591 21.85 8.31 8.86
N LEU A 592 22.36 8.99 7.82
CA LEU A 592 23.24 10.14 7.97
C LEU A 592 22.43 11.42 7.74
N VAL A 593 22.27 12.22 8.79
CA VAL A 593 21.71 13.58 8.67
C VAL A 593 22.86 14.57 8.56
N ASP A 594 23.13 15.04 7.35
CA ASP A 594 24.19 16.02 7.10
C ASP A 594 23.70 17.45 7.33
N GLU A 595 24.61 18.32 7.77
CA GLU A 595 24.34 19.69 8.21
C GLU A 595 23.16 19.76 9.21
N ALA A 596 23.18 18.85 10.19
CA ALA A 596 22.11 18.65 11.18
C ALA A 596 21.79 19.91 12.01
N TYR A 597 22.70 20.89 12.06
CA TYR A 597 22.48 22.15 12.76
C TYR A 597 21.31 22.98 12.23
N ARG A 598 20.91 22.78 10.97
CA ARG A 598 19.71 23.44 10.42
C ARG A 598 18.44 23.03 11.15
N LEU A 599 18.46 21.90 11.88
CA LEU A 599 17.38 21.48 12.77
C LEU A 599 17.26 22.36 14.04
N SER A 600 18.18 23.30 14.27
CA SER A 600 18.10 24.26 15.39
C SER A 600 17.34 25.55 15.04
N GLU A 601 17.08 25.81 13.75
CA GLU A 601 16.55 27.09 13.25
C GLU A 601 15.08 26.98 12.84
N GLY A 602 14.18 27.60 13.61
CA GLY A 602 12.74 27.69 13.31
C GLY A 602 11.86 26.70 14.08
N ALA A 603 10.55 26.96 14.09
CA ALA A 603 9.58 26.16 14.86
C ALA A 603 9.43 24.73 14.32
N PHE A 604 9.36 24.57 12.99
CA PHE A 604 9.27 23.26 12.34
C PHE A 604 10.55 22.43 12.51
N ALA A 605 11.71 23.07 12.59
CA ALA A 605 12.98 22.40 12.81
C ALA A 605 13.06 21.80 14.22
N LYS A 606 12.56 22.52 15.24
CA LYS A 606 12.42 22.00 16.59
C LYS A 606 11.43 20.84 16.66
N GLU A 607 10.28 20.96 16.01
CA GLU A 607 9.29 19.87 15.91
C GLU A 607 9.92 18.61 15.30
N ALA A 608 10.74 18.74 14.25
CA ALA A 608 11.43 17.62 13.63
C ALA A 608 12.40 16.94 14.61
N LEU A 609 13.11 17.74 15.41
CA LEU A 609 14.07 17.26 16.38
C LEU A 609 13.40 16.55 17.55
N ASP A 610 12.28 17.10 18.04
CA ASP A 610 11.49 16.51 19.12
C ASP A 610 10.89 15.16 18.68
N GLU A 611 10.32 15.09 17.46
CA GLU A 611 9.84 13.81 16.91
C GLU A 611 10.99 12.81 16.71
N LEU A 612 12.18 13.26 16.27
CA LEU A 612 13.33 12.38 16.13
C LEU A 612 13.75 11.79 17.48
N VAL A 613 13.87 12.62 18.52
CA VAL A 613 14.23 12.18 19.88
C VAL A 613 13.17 11.23 20.44
N ASP A 614 11.89 11.53 20.26
CA ASP A 614 10.78 10.66 20.66
C ASP A 614 10.82 9.32 19.91
N ALA A 615 10.96 9.37 18.57
CA ALA A 615 10.97 8.18 17.74
C ALA A 615 12.13 7.23 18.06
N ILE A 616 13.34 7.74 18.34
CA ILE A 616 14.50 6.89 18.69
C ILE A 616 14.24 6.03 19.94
N THR A 617 13.40 6.50 20.87
CA THR A 617 13.06 5.73 22.08
C THR A 617 12.02 4.62 21.83
N LYS A 618 11.28 4.68 20.73
CA LYS A 618 10.23 3.70 20.42
C LYS A 618 10.87 2.35 20.06
N PRO A 619 10.32 1.21 20.53
CA PRO A 619 10.82 -0.14 20.21
C PRO A 619 10.92 -0.45 18.71
N LYS A 620 10.17 0.29 17.87
CA LYS A 620 10.22 0.19 16.41
C LYS A 620 11.59 0.59 15.84
N TYR A 621 12.24 1.60 16.42
CA TYR A 621 13.47 2.19 15.89
C TYR A 621 14.69 1.90 16.76
N ASN A 622 14.50 1.82 18.08
CA ASN A 622 15.58 1.61 19.04
C ASN A 622 16.38 0.33 18.70
N THR A 623 17.71 0.43 18.58
CA THR A 623 18.65 -0.66 18.21
C THR A 623 18.39 -1.35 16.86
N ARG A 624 17.55 -0.76 15.98
CA ARG A 624 17.22 -1.32 14.64
C ARG A 624 17.83 -0.55 13.47
N LEU A 625 18.37 0.64 13.71
CA LEU A 625 19.12 1.43 12.73
C LEU A 625 20.23 2.21 13.44
N ILE A 626 21.17 2.74 12.68
CA ILE A 626 22.19 3.67 13.21
C ILE A 626 21.85 5.08 12.75
N ILE A 627 21.89 6.04 13.67
CA ILE A 627 21.61 7.45 13.34
C ILE A 627 22.86 8.27 13.60
N ILE A 628 23.32 8.98 12.57
CA ILE A 628 24.49 9.84 12.61
C ILE A 628 24.04 11.27 12.31
N LEU A 629 24.20 12.17 13.29
CA LEU A 629 24.01 13.61 13.08
C LEU A 629 25.37 14.25 12.80
N ALA A 630 25.55 14.83 11.62
CA ALA A 630 26.83 15.44 11.22
C ALA A 630 26.73 16.97 11.12
N GLY A 631 27.78 17.66 11.55
CA GLY A 631 27.87 19.12 11.43
C GLY A 631 29.20 19.69 11.91
N TYR A 632 29.28 21.02 11.96
CA TYR A 632 30.42 21.74 12.52
C TYR A 632 30.39 21.71 14.05
N VAL A 633 31.56 21.86 14.68
CA VAL A 633 31.69 21.74 16.15
C VAL A 633 30.80 22.72 16.89
N GLU A 634 30.85 24.01 16.52
CA GLU A 634 30.05 25.07 17.16
C GLU A 634 28.54 24.85 16.95
N ASP A 635 28.16 24.44 15.76
CA ASP A 635 26.77 24.32 15.37
C ASP A 635 26.09 23.10 16.01
N ILE A 636 26.82 21.99 16.13
CA ILE A 636 26.33 20.82 16.87
C ILE A 636 26.25 21.11 18.37
N ASN A 637 27.20 21.86 18.94
CA ASN A 637 27.12 22.29 20.33
C ASN A 637 25.90 23.18 20.57
N ARG A 638 25.56 24.07 19.62
CA ARG A 638 24.31 24.85 19.65
C ARG A 638 23.08 23.95 19.59
N LEU A 639 23.08 22.94 18.71
CA LEU A 639 21.98 21.98 18.59
C LEU A 639 21.70 21.24 19.93
N LEU A 640 22.75 20.83 20.65
CA LEU A 640 22.63 20.22 21.98
C LEU A 640 22.08 21.17 23.04
N GLN A 641 22.38 22.47 22.95
CA GLN A 641 21.82 23.48 23.86
C GLN A 641 20.33 23.72 23.60
N VAL A 642 19.89 23.64 22.34
CA VAL A 642 18.49 23.86 21.95
C VAL A 642 17.59 22.74 22.47
N ASN A 643 18.06 21.49 22.42
CA ASN A 643 17.32 20.36 22.96
C ASN A 643 18.23 19.50 23.86
N PRO A 644 18.15 19.67 25.19
CA PRO A 644 18.89 18.84 26.16
C PRO A 644 18.60 17.35 25.99
N GLY A 645 17.46 17.01 25.36
CA GLY A 645 17.08 15.65 25.07
C GLY A 645 18.06 14.93 24.16
N LEU A 646 18.75 15.63 23.24
CA LEU A 646 19.76 15.03 22.37
C LEU A 646 20.97 14.52 23.15
N SER A 647 21.45 15.27 24.14
CA SER A 647 22.66 14.92 24.90
C SER A 647 22.54 13.57 25.61
N SER A 648 21.34 13.19 26.03
CA SER A 648 21.08 11.88 26.65
C SER A 648 20.89 10.76 25.63
N ARG A 649 20.46 11.05 24.40
CA ARG A 649 20.10 10.04 23.38
C ARG A 649 21.19 9.83 22.33
N PHE A 650 22.17 10.74 22.26
CA PHE A 650 23.39 10.66 21.46
C PHE A 650 24.61 10.71 22.39
N PRO A 651 24.89 9.64 23.14
CA PRO A 651 25.99 9.62 24.11
C PRO A 651 27.36 9.65 23.44
N GLU A 652 27.47 9.10 22.23
CA GLU A 652 28.74 8.94 21.54
C GLU A 652 29.03 10.11 20.58
N VAL A 653 30.12 10.81 20.84
CA VAL A 653 30.58 11.96 20.04
C VAL A 653 31.89 11.61 19.36
N ILE A 654 31.92 11.73 18.03
CA ILE A 654 33.13 11.53 17.23
C ILE A 654 33.61 12.87 16.69
N ASP A 655 34.75 13.33 17.21
CA ASP A 655 35.39 14.56 16.78
C ASP A 655 36.38 14.32 15.64
N PHE A 656 36.13 14.97 14.51
CA PHE A 656 36.98 14.95 13.32
C PHE A 656 37.91 16.16 13.36
N ARG A 657 39.20 15.92 13.64
CA ARG A 657 40.23 16.96 13.56
C ARG A 657 40.51 17.38 12.12
N SER A 658 40.97 18.62 11.95
CA SER A 658 41.56 19.06 10.69
C SER A 658 42.86 18.30 10.42
N LEU A 659 43.11 17.96 9.15
CA LEU A 659 44.40 17.38 8.74
C LEU A 659 45.53 18.37 9.01
N ASP A 660 46.64 17.86 9.54
CA ASP A 660 47.85 18.65 9.74
C ASP A 660 48.56 18.95 8.40
N ALA A 661 49.60 19.78 8.43
CA ALA A 661 50.33 20.16 7.22
C ALA A 661 51.03 18.98 6.52
N ARG A 662 51.36 17.93 7.27
CA ARG A 662 52.01 16.71 6.78
C ARG A 662 50.99 15.82 6.09
N GLU A 663 49.87 15.57 6.74
CA GLU A 663 48.72 14.81 6.27
C GLU A 663 48.06 15.47 5.04
N CYS A 664 48.02 16.80 4.97
CA CYS A 664 47.55 17.51 3.77
C CYS A 664 48.44 17.23 2.55
N PHE A 665 49.77 17.16 2.75
CA PHE A 665 50.71 16.81 1.70
C PHE A 665 50.60 15.33 1.33
N ASP A 666 50.48 14.44 2.30
CA ASP A 666 50.33 13.01 2.07
C ASP A 666 49.02 12.69 1.31
N LEU A 667 47.93 13.41 1.63
CA LEU A 667 46.68 13.34 0.89
C LEU A 667 46.84 13.79 -0.57
N LEU A 668 47.59 14.88 -0.81
CA LEU A 668 47.88 15.37 -2.16
C LEU A 668 48.62 14.30 -2.97
N VAL A 669 49.64 13.67 -2.38
CA VAL A 669 50.40 12.57 -3.00
C VAL A 669 49.48 11.39 -3.32
N LEU A 670 48.62 10.99 -2.38
CA LEU A 670 47.70 9.87 -2.54
C LEU A 670 46.67 10.11 -3.67
N LYS A 671 46.16 11.35 -3.80
CA LYS A 671 45.25 11.73 -4.89
C LYS A 671 45.92 11.69 -6.26
N PHE A 672 47.17 12.12 -6.37
CA PHE A 672 47.92 12.00 -7.63
C PHE A 672 48.30 10.56 -7.95
N ALA A 673 48.60 9.72 -6.95
CA ALA A 673 48.83 8.29 -7.14
C ALA A 673 47.58 7.57 -7.68
N SER A 674 46.39 7.84 -7.12
CA SER A 674 45.15 7.21 -7.60
C SER A 674 44.75 7.70 -9.00
N LYS A 675 44.96 8.99 -9.31
CA LYS A 675 44.76 9.53 -10.67
C LYS A 675 45.73 8.91 -11.68
N GLY A 676 46.99 8.70 -11.30
CA GLY A 676 47.99 8.02 -12.13
C GLY A 676 47.55 6.60 -12.51
N GLN A 677 47.16 5.80 -11.51
CA GLN A 677 46.66 4.43 -11.74
C GLN A 677 45.39 4.39 -12.60
N SER A 678 44.51 5.38 -12.48
CA SER A 678 43.29 5.47 -13.29
C SER A 678 43.59 5.80 -14.76
N LEU A 679 44.60 6.65 -15.03
CA LEU A 679 45.05 6.99 -16.37
C LEU A 679 45.78 5.82 -17.05
N GLU A 680 46.57 5.07 -16.28
CA GLU A 680 47.31 3.89 -16.73
C GLU A 680 46.37 2.72 -17.06
N LYS A 681 45.40 2.39 -16.18
CA LYS A 681 44.38 1.36 -16.44
C LYS A 681 43.48 1.69 -17.63
N GLY A 682 43.26 2.97 -17.92
CA GLY A 682 42.46 3.45 -19.04
C GLY A 682 43.18 3.47 -20.39
N GLY A 683 44.50 3.21 -20.43
CA GLY A 683 45.32 3.21 -21.65
C GLY A 683 45.48 4.57 -22.35
N LYS A 684 45.18 5.69 -21.68
CA LYS A 684 45.01 7.02 -22.31
C LYS A 684 46.11 8.05 -21.98
N GLY A 685 47.16 7.68 -21.23
CA GLY A 685 48.31 8.55 -20.94
C GLY A 685 49.07 8.17 -19.67
N VAL A 686 50.21 8.81 -19.43
CA VAL A 686 51.06 8.59 -18.24
C VAL A 686 51.11 9.87 -17.40
N LEU A 687 50.91 9.76 -16.09
CA LEU A 687 51.05 10.89 -15.16
C LEU A 687 52.44 10.84 -14.51
N GLN A 688 53.29 11.83 -14.80
CA GLN A 688 54.61 11.96 -14.19
C GLN A 688 54.56 13.04 -13.08
N ALA A 689 54.39 12.58 -11.83
CA ALA A 689 54.37 13.42 -10.64
C ALA A 689 55.56 13.13 -9.71
N GLY A 690 56.76 12.93 -10.28
CA GLY A 690 57.97 12.56 -9.54
C GLY A 690 58.34 13.54 -8.42
N CYS A 691 58.04 14.84 -8.58
CA CYS A 691 58.26 15.86 -7.56
C CYS A 691 57.36 15.71 -6.32
N LEU A 692 56.22 15.01 -6.42
CA LEU A 692 55.31 14.72 -5.31
C LEU A 692 55.56 13.32 -4.72
N GLN A 693 55.92 12.34 -5.56
CA GLN A 693 56.17 10.96 -5.13
C GLN A 693 57.54 10.79 -4.44
N ASN A 694 58.58 11.47 -4.94
CA ASN A 694 59.93 11.50 -4.36
C ASN A 694 60.41 12.97 -4.19
N PRO A 695 59.81 13.74 -3.26
CA PRO A 695 60.15 15.14 -3.08
C PRO A 695 61.56 15.30 -2.47
N THR A 696 62.29 16.32 -2.90
CA THR A 696 63.51 16.75 -2.18
C THR A 696 63.16 17.27 -0.79
N GLU A 697 64.05 17.10 0.19
CA GLU A 697 63.83 17.55 1.58
C GLU A 697 63.52 19.06 1.68
N ASP A 698 64.11 19.88 0.81
CA ASP A 698 63.82 21.31 0.72
C ASP A 698 62.41 21.60 0.19
N PHE A 699 61.97 20.88 -0.86
CA PHE A 699 60.62 21.01 -1.41
C PHE A 699 59.56 20.56 -0.40
N ARG A 700 59.76 19.41 0.26
CA ARG A 700 58.87 18.90 1.32
C ARG A 700 58.70 19.90 2.47
N ARG A 701 59.80 20.49 2.96
CA ARG A 701 59.76 21.51 4.02
C ARG A 701 59.00 22.76 3.60
N LYS A 702 59.16 23.21 2.34
CA LYS A 702 58.40 24.33 1.79
C LYS A 702 56.91 24.02 1.69
N MET A 703 56.54 22.81 1.26
CA MET A 703 55.15 22.36 1.17
C MET A 703 54.47 22.34 2.55
N TYR A 704 55.14 21.80 3.58
CA TYR A 704 54.60 21.84 4.95
C TYR A 704 54.39 23.27 5.44
N LYS A 705 55.32 24.19 5.14
CA LYS A 705 55.15 25.60 5.48
C LYS A 705 53.95 26.23 4.75
N TYR A 706 53.73 25.90 3.48
CA TYR A 706 52.57 26.39 2.73
C TYR A 706 51.25 25.85 3.27
N PHE A 707 51.18 24.55 3.58
CA PHE A 707 49.98 23.95 4.17
C PHE A 707 49.73 24.41 5.61
N ASP A 708 50.77 24.67 6.42
CA ASP A 708 50.63 25.27 7.76
C ASP A 708 50.08 26.70 7.71
N ILE A 709 50.45 27.46 6.68
CA ILE A 709 49.89 28.80 6.46
C ILE A 709 48.42 28.72 6.01
N LEU A 710 48.10 27.76 5.13
CA LEU A 710 46.73 27.56 4.64
C LEU A 710 45.79 27.02 5.72
N SER A 711 46.25 26.10 6.58
CA SER A 711 45.45 25.53 7.65
C SER A 711 45.03 26.55 8.71
N LYS A 712 45.78 27.63 8.85
CA LYS A 712 45.50 28.76 9.75
C LYS A 712 44.53 29.80 9.15
N GLN A 713 44.13 29.67 7.88
CA GLN A 713 43.18 30.62 7.27
C GLN A 713 41.73 30.32 7.67
N SER A 714 40.93 31.37 7.84
CA SER A 714 39.48 31.24 8.01
C SER A 714 38.86 30.64 6.74
N GLY A 715 38.13 29.53 6.91
CA GLY A 715 37.48 28.81 5.81
C GLY A 715 38.28 27.65 5.20
N TRP A 716 39.43 27.25 5.77
CA TRP A 716 40.13 26.02 5.37
C TRP A 716 39.25 24.77 5.62
N ALA A 717 38.94 24.05 4.54
CA ALA A 717 38.12 22.83 4.51
C ALA A 717 38.97 21.56 4.33
N SER A 718 40.24 21.62 4.77
CA SER A 718 41.15 20.49 4.86
C SER A 718 41.19 19.62 3.58
N ALA A 719 40.69 18.37 3.60
CA ALA A 719 40.79 17.48 2.45
C ALA A 719 40.09 18.00 1.18
N ARG A 720 38.96 18.73 1.33
CA ARG A 720 38.22 19.30 0.19
C ARG A 720 39.05 20.34 -0.57
N ASP A 721 39.84 21.11 0.18
CA ASP A 721 40.72 22.13 -0.41
C ASP A 721 41.95 21.49 -1.04
N VAL A 722 42.51 20.46 -0.42
CA VAL A 722 43.58 19.65 -1.02
C VAL A 722 43.11 18.99 -2.32
N GLU A 723 41.86 18.52 -2.38
CA GLU A 723 41.26 17.96 -3.60
C GLU A 723 41.07 19.02 -4.69
N THR A 724 40.52 20.18 -4.33
CA THR A 724 40.40 21.33 -5.25
C THR A 724 41.76 21.75 -5.80
N LEU A 725 42.78 21.76 -4.94
CA LEU A 725 44.16 22.05 -5.29
C LEU A 725 44.73 21.01 -6.26
N ALA A 726 44.52 19.72 -5.99
CA ALA A 726 44.95 18.61 -6.86
C ALA A 726 44.29 18.67 -8.24
N GLU A 727 43.00 19.01 -8.30
CA GLU A 727 42.27 19.21 -9.55
C GLU A 727 42.79 20.41 -10.33
N ALA A 728 43.00 21.55 -9.68
CA ALA A 728 43.52 22.73 -10.32
C ALA A 728 44.95 22.53 -10.86
N MET A 729 45.80 21.83 -10.11
CA MET A 729 47.13 21.42 -10.56
C MET A 729 47.05 20.49 -11.78
N PHE A 730 46.16 19.50 -11.75
CA PHE A 730 45.95 18.58 -12.88
C PHE A 730 45.43 19.30 -14.12
N GLN A 731 44.42 20.17 -13.99
CA GLN A 731 43.89 20.96 -15.10
C GLN A 731 44.95 21.88 -15.71
N THR A 732 45.79 22.50 -14.89
CA THR A 732 46.89 23.35 -15.36
C THR A 732 47.91 22.52 -16.13
N ALA A 733 48.26 21.33 -15.63
CA ALA A 733 49.17 20.41 -16.31
C ALA A 733 48.60 19.87 -17.63
N VAL A 734 47.28 19.63 -17.71
CA VAL A 734 46.58 19.23 -18.94
C VAL A 734 46.55 20.38 -19.96
N LYS A 735 46.31 21.62 -19.53
CA LYS A 735 46.33 22.81 -20.41
C LYS A 735 47.71 23.07 -21.02
N SER A 736 48.78 22.64 -20.35
CA SER A 736 50.15 22.73 -20.85
C SER A 736 50.58 21.56 -21.74
N LEU A 737 49.69 20.60 -22.04
CA LEU A 737 50.01 19.48 -22.94
C LEU A 737 50.26 19.99 -24.37
N THR A 738 51.38 19.58 -24.95
CA THR A 738 51.68 19.75 -26.36
C THR A 738 51.29 18.49 -27.12
N PHE A 739 50.46 18.62 -28.15
CA PHE A 739 50.04 17.49 -28.98
C PHE A 739 51.16 17.12 -29.96
N GLY A 740 51.91 16.05 -29.67
CA GLY A 740 52.93 15.44 -30.53
C GLY A 740 52.77 13.92 -30.60
N ALA A 741 53.48 13.27 -31.53
CA ALA A 741 53.33 11.85 -31.92
C ALA A 741 53.77 10.79 -30.87
N GLY A 742 53.77 11.11 -29.58
CA GLY A 742 54.13 10.21 -28.47
C GLY A 742 52.99 10.01 -27.46
N PRO A 743 53.15 9.13 -26.47
CA PRO A 743 52.15 8.94 -25.42
C PRO A 743 51.93 10.25 -24.65
N LEU A 744 50.67 10.64 -24.48
CA LEU A 744 50.27 11.85 -23.75
C LEU A 744 50.75 11.76 -22.29
N ALA A 745 51.78 12.53 -21.94
CA ALA A 745 52.37 12.55 -20.61
C ALA A 745 51.99 13.85 -19.87
N VAL A 746 51.23 13.74 -18.79
CA VAL A 746 50.91 14.87 -17.91
C VAL A 746 52.03 15.01 -16.88
N VAL A 747 52.83 16.07 -16.98
CA VAL A 747 53.97 16.30 -16.08
C VAL A 747 53.59 17.35 -15.03
N ILE A 748 53.72 16.99 -13.75
CA ILE A 748 53.58 17.92 -12.63
C ILE A 748 54.98 18.36 -12.19
N THR A 749 55.26 19.66 -12.23
CA THR A 749 56.54 20.26 -11.80
C THR A 749 56.39 21.02 -10.48
N GLU A 750 57.50 21.21 -9.75
CA GLU A 750 57.50 21.98 -8.49
C GLU A 750 56.98 23.42 -8.66
N THR A 751 57.23 24.03 -9.81
CA THR A 751 56.73 25.38 -10.17
C THR A 751 55.23 25.40 -10.33
N THR A 752 54.62 24.39 -10.96
CA THR A 752 53.16 24.26 -11.09
C THR A 752 52.52 24.12 -9.70
N VAL A 753 53.08 23.26 -8.85
CA VAL A 753 52.55 23.04 -7.48
C VAL A 753 52.59 24.32 -6.66
N LYS A 754 53.73 25.02 -6.67
CA LYS A 754 53.91 26.29 -5.95
C LYS A 754 52.96 27.39 -6.45
N ASN A 755 52.82 27.53 -7.76
CA ASN A 755 51.98 28.56 -8.36
C ASN A 755 50.51 28.38 -7.96
N GLU A 756 50.02 27.14 -7.96
CA GLU A 756 48.62 26.87 -7.61
C GLU A 756 48.34 27.04 -6.11
N LEU A 757 49.29 26.65 -5.24
CA LEU A 757 49.21 26.93 -3.80
C LEU A 757 49.16 28.44 -3.51
N VAL A 758 50.03 29.22 -4.15
CA VAL A 758 50.07 30.68 -3.98
C VAL A 758 48.80 31.32 -4.52
N LYS A 759 48.25 30.80 -5.63
CA LYS A 759 46.99 31.26 -6.20
C LYS A 759 45.82 31.01 -5.26
N MET A 760 45.70 29.79 -4.71
CA MET A 760 44.68 29.47 -3.70
C MET A 760 44.81 30.36 -2.46
N PHE A 761 46.03 30.58 -1.97
CA PHE A 761 46.28 31.46 -0.83
C PHE A 761 45.84 32.92 -1.10
N LYS A 762 46.14 33.47 -2.29
CA LYS A 762 45.74 34.83 -2.68
C LYS A 762 44.23 34.96 -2.85
N GLU A 763 43.60 33.98 -3.48
CA GLU A 763 42.15 33.96 -3.70
C GLU A 763 41.39 34.00 -2.37
N ARG A 764 41.81 33.20 -1.39
CA ARG A 764 41.17 33.14 -0.07
C ARG A 764 41.42 34.38 0.78
N LYS A 765 42.63 34.91 0.76
CA LYS A 765 42.93 36.19 1.41
C LYS A 765 42.09 37.35 0.81
N GLY A 766 41.75 37.26 -0.48
CA GLY A 766 40.84 38.19 -1.15
C GLY A 766 39.38 38.07 -0.68
N ARG A 767 38.87 36.84 -0.53
CA ARG A 767 37.48 36.59 -0.04
C ARG A 767 37.28 37.07 1.40
N VAL A 768 38.26 36.85 2.28
CA VAL A 768 38.20 37.32 3.68
C VAL A 768 38.13 38.84 3.77
N ARG A 769 38.86 39.55 2.89
CA ARG A 769 38.83 41.03 2.80
C ARG A 769 37.46 41.57 2.37
N GLN A 770 36.76 40.88 1.45
CA GLN A 770 35.43 41.29 0.99
C GLN A 770 34.35 41.06 2.06
N THR A 771 34.42 39.96 2.82
CA THR A 771 33.49 39.73 3.95
C THR A 771 33.66 40.70 5.10
N THR A 772 34.86 41.28 5.30
CA THR A 772 35.10 42.30 6.33
C THR A 772 34.80 43.74 5.89
N SER A 773 34.51 43.99 4.61
CA SER A 773 34.23 45.34 4.07
C SER A 773 32.74 45.67 3.87
N THR A 774 31.83 44.78 4.27
CA THR A 774 30.38 45.03 4.26
C THR A 774 29.85 45.06 5.69
N SER A 775 29.62 46.27 6.21
CA SER A 775 28.83 46.49 7.42
C SER A 775 27.38 45.99 7.24
N PRO A 776 26.72 45.46 8.30
CA PRO A 776 25.37 44.93 8.23
C PRO A 776 24.32 46.05 8.29
N ALA A 777 24.20 46.85 7.23
CA ALA A 777 23.24 47.95 7.21
C ALA A 777 22.46 48.15 5.91
N ASN A 778 22.63 47.33 4.87
CA ASN A 778 21.79 47.44 3.66
C ASN A 778 21.56 46.07 3.03
N LEU A 779 20.51 45.38 3.46
CA LEU A 779 19.84 44.29 2.73
C LEU A 779 18.35 44.30 3.14
N ILE A 780 17.66 45.37 2.76
CA ILE A 780 16.21 45.33 2.56
C ILE A 780 16.00 45.58 1.06
N GLY A 781 15.35 44.63 0.40
CA GLY A 781 14.78 44.80 -0.93
C GLY A 781 15.64 44.26 -2.07
N LEU A 782 15.49 42.97 -2.36
CA LEU A 782 15.53 42.46 -3.74
C LEU A 782 14.58 41.27 -3.83
N SER A 783 13.32 41.65 -4.09
CA SER A 783 12.25 40.81 -4.55
C SER A 783 12.62 40.21 -5.91
N MET A 784 12.50 38.88 -6.02
CA MET A 784 12.48 38.19 -7.30
C MET A 784 11.06 38.30 -7.87
N ALA A 785 10.89 39.20 -8.83
CA ALA A 785 9.74 39.20 -9.71
C ALA A 785 10.11 38.52 -11.03
N SER A 786 9.38 37.44 -11.30
CA SER A 786 9.19 36.74 -12.56
C SER A 786 8.95 37.68 -13.74
N ALA A 787 9.69 37.45 -14.82
CA ALA A 787 9.40 38.03 -16.12
C ALA A 787 8.32 37.19 -16.83
N GLN A 788 7.13 37.77 -17.02
CA GLN A 788 6.25 37.48 -18.13
C GLN A 788 6.12 38.76 -18.96
N GLU A 789 6.34 38.60 -20.26
CA GLU A 789 6.26 39.63 -21.28
C GLU A 789 4.82 40.06 -21.51
N SER A 790 4.59 41.37 -21.63
CA SER A 790 3.59 41.89 -22.55
C SER A 790 3.95 43.32 -22.96
N ASN A 791 4.10 43.50 -24.27
CA ASN A 791 4.41 44.73 -24.98
C ASN A 791 3.56 45.93 -24.53
N SER A 792 4.19 47.10 -24.42
CA SER A 792 3.50 48.38 -24.55
C SER A 792 4.12 49.18 -25.68
N THR A 793 3.26 49.81 -26.49
CA THR A 793 3.65 50.85 -27.43
C THR A 793 3.00 52.16 -26.99
N THR A 794 3.79 53.23 -27.10
CA THR A 794 3.42 54.65 -27.28
C THR A 794 2.94 55.49 -26.08
N GLN A 795 3.90 56.13 -25.39
CA GLN A 795 4.28 57.58 -25.46
C GLN A 795 3.18 58.68 -25.44
N PRO A 796 3.52 59.97 -25.13
CA PRO A 796 4.33 60.53 -24.04
C PRO A 796 3.83 61.93 -23.54
N ASN A 797 4.69 62.59 -22.73
CA ASN A 797 4.79 64.02 -22.33
C ASN A 797 4.33 64.36 -20.89
N LYS A 798 5.22 64.76 -19.96
CA LYS A 798 6.08 65.99 -19.85
C LYS A 798 5.22 67.25 -19.59
N ASP A 799 5.52 68.17 -18.67
CA ASP A 799 6.70 68.47 -17.84
C ASP A 799 6.32 69.54 -16.78
N HIS A 800 7.27 69.80 -15.87
CA HIS A 800 7.45 70.95 -14.96
C HIS A 800 6.83 70.87 -13.54
N ALA A 801 7.54 70.80 -12.40
CA ALA A 801 8.85 71.21 -11.87
C ALA A 801 8.79 72.43 -10.92
N LEU A 802 9.37 72.22 -9.71
CA LEU A 802 10.06 73.17 -8.79
C LEU A 802 9.14 74.12 -7.96
N HIS A 803 9.35 74.43 -6.67
CA HIS A 803 10.44 74.21 -5.70
C HIS A 803 10.01 74.70 -4.28
N VAL A 804 10.64 74.16 -3.21
CA VAL A 804 11.17 74.89 -2.00
C VAL A 804 10.15 75.42 -0.95
N LEU A 805 10.31 75.38 0.40
CA LEU A 805 11.30 74.91 1.39
C LEU A 805 10.64 74.83 2.81
N ARG A 806 11.05 73.81 3.58
CA ARG A 806 11.38 73.75 5.04
C ARG A 806 10.51 74.38 6.16
N SER A 807 10.03 73.47 7.04
CA SER A 807 10.14 73.41 8.54
C SER A 807 9.53 74.56 9.38
N ARG A 808 8.95 74.40 10.59
CA ARG A 808 9.06 73.42 11.70
C ARG A 808 8.00 73.81 12.78
N THR A 809 7.39 72.84 13.50
CA THR A 809 6.95 72.85 14.95
C THR A 809 5.92 73.93 15.42
N VAL A 810 4.92 73.78 16.31
CA VAL A 810 4.52 72.78 17.34
C VAL A 810 3.19 73.23 18.05
N PHE A 811 2.30 72.28 18.42
CA PHE A 811 1.25 72.21 19.51
C PHE A 811 0.13 73.29 19.69
N PRO A 812 -0.94 73.10 20.54
CA PRO A 812 -1.70 71.89 20.98
C PRO A 812 -3.26 72.06 21.25
N LYS A 813 -3.91 70.91 21.56
CA LYS A 813 -4.94 70.58 22.62
C LYS A 813 -6.41 71.10 22.70
N ALA A 814 -7.27 70.11 23.06
CA ALA A 814 -8.45 70.09 23.97
C ALA A 814 -9.79 70.71 23.49
N ALA A 815 -11.00 70.38 23.95
CA ALA A 815 -11.71 69.25 24.59
C ALA A 815 -13.20 69.69 24.77
N GLN A 816 -14.17 68.75 24.91
CA GLN A 816 -15.56 68.89 25.46
C GLN A 816 -16.60 69.70 24.63
N MET A 817 -17.94 69.52 24.65
CA MET A 817 -18.97 68.63 25.24
C MET A 817 -20.37 69.02 24.63
N VAL A 818 -21.27 68.05 24.35
CA VAL A 818 -22.74 67.97 24.73
C VAL A 818 -23.75 69.00 24.09
N PRO A 819 -25.08 68.76 23.98
CA PRO A 819 -25.89 67.65 23.38
C PRO A 819 -27.09 68.21 22.52
N VAL A 820 -28.10 67.38 22.15
CA VAL A 820 -29.56 67.59 22.34
C VAL A 820 -30.38 66.59 21.48
N GLU A 821 -31.48 66.13 22.10
CA GLU A 821 -32.70 65.39 21.71
C GLU A 821 -33.30 65.75 20.31
N GLU A 822 -34.31 65.13 19.66
CA GLU A 822 -35.48 64.31 20.04
C GLU A 822 -36.16 63.81 18.72
N ASP A 823 -36.76 62.61 18.78
CA ASP A 823 -38.05 62.18 18.21
C ASP A 823 -38.46 62.05 16.71
N ALA A 824 -38.99 60.85 16.46
CA ALA A 824 -40.31 60.48 15.90
C ALA A 824 -40.73 60.76 14.42
N ASP A 825 -40.81 59.63 13.69
CA ASP A 825 -42.02 59.07 13.03
C ASP A 825 -42.38 59.39 11.55
N ALA A 826 -42.83 58.29 10.91
CA ALA A 826 -43.73 58.08 9.77
C ALA A 826 -43.37 58.54 8.33
N GLY A 827 -43.42 57.57 7.39
CA GLY A 827 -43.60 57.86 5.95
C GLY A 827 -43.32 56.70 4.97
N VAL A 828 -44.34 55.92 4.66
CA VAL A 828 -44.49 54.77 3.74
C VAL A 828 -44.26 55.12 2.25
N VAL A 829 -43.65 54.23 1.43
CA VAL A 829 -44.09 53.81 0.05
C VAL A 829 -43.50 52.41 -0.31
N GLU A 830 -44.30 51.63 -1.04
CA GLU A 830 -44.36 50.18 -1.32
C GLU A 830 -43.26 49.52 -2.21
N GLU A 831 -42.86 48.30 -1.79
CA GLU A 831 -42.76 46.97 -2.48
C GLU A 831 -42.63 46.83 -4.04
N PRO A 832 -41.97 45.76 -4.58
CA PRO A 832 -42.34 44.36 -4.28
C PRO A 832 -41.25 43.28 -4.16
N GLU A 833 -41.73 42.20 -3.57
CA GLU A 833 -41.14 40.92 -3.19
C GLU A 833 -40.62 40.06 -4.35
N PHE A 834 -39.54 39.31 -4.09
CA PHE A 834 -39.39 37.93 -4.56
C PHE A 834 -38.67 37.12 -3.47
N SER A 835 -39.42 36.22 -2.83
CA SER A 835 -38.96 35.31 -1.79
C SER A 835 -38.56 33.95 -2.37
N VAL A 836 -37.45 33.38 -1.89
CA VAL A 836 -37.08 31.96 -2.08
C VAL A 836 -37.12 31.26 -0.72
N PRO A 837 -37.72 30.06 -0.59
CA PRO A 837 -37.99 29.45 0.72
C PRO A 837 -36.80 28.64 1.26
N GLY A 838 -36.57 28.74 2.56
CA GLY A 838 -36.11 27.59 3.35
C GLY A 838 -34.69 27.62 3.91
N ILE A 839 -34.38 28.59 4.79
CA ILE A 839 -33.39 28.39 5.86
C ILE A 839 -34.00 28.92 7.16
N ARG A 840 -34.44 28.01 8.04
CA ARG A 840 -34.77 28.35 9.44
C ARG A 840 -33.48 28.76 10.15
N SER A 841 -33.28 30.05 10.38
CA SER A 841 -32.25 30.53 11.31
C SER A 841 -32.65 30.15 12.73
N LYS A 842 -31.78 29.38 13.41
CA LYS A 842 -31.84 29.23 14.87
C LYS A 842 -31.41 30.57 15.48
N LEU A 843 -32.35 31.45 15.76
CA LEU A 843 -32.11 32.58 16.66
C LEU A 843 -31.98 32.00 18.08
N GLY A 844 -30.79 32.17 18.65
CA GLY A 844 -30.40 31.64 19.95
C GLY A 844 -31.32 32.15 21.06
N VAL A 845 -31.86 31.22 21.84
CA VAL A 845 -32.60 31.52 23.05
C VAL A 845 -31.59 32.00 24.10
N ARG A 846 -31.86 33.15 24.72
CA ARG A 846 -31.05 33.70 25.82
C ARG A 846 -31.26 32.88 27.08
N ASP A 847 -30.16 32.42 27.68
CA ASP A 847 -30.22 31.73 28.96
C ASP A 847 -30.59 32.71 30.09
N ALA A 848 -31.46 32.25 31.01
CA ALA A 848 -31.93 33.06 32.12
C ALA A 848 -30.78 33.37 33.10
N GLY A 849 -30.46 34.67 33.27
CA GLY A 849 -29.43 35.15 34.22
C GLY A 849 -28.24 35.88 33.59
N VAL A 850 -28.14 35.94 32.27
CA VAL A 850 -27.10 36.73 31.56
C VAL A 850 -27.56 38.19 31.43
N SER A 851 -26.74 39.17 31.84
CA SER A 851 -27.06 40.61 31.67
C SER A 851 -26.97 41.05 30.21
N ASP A 852 -27.63 42.16 29.86
CA ASP A 852 -27.70 42.65 28.47
C ASP A 852 -26.31 42.95 27.88
N GLU A 853 -25.38 43.47 28.69
CA GLU A 853 -24.01 43.76 28.27
C GLU A 853 -23.20 42.49 27.98
N VAL A 854 -23.34 41.45 28.81
CA VAL A 854 -22.63 40.17 28.60
C VAL A 854 -23.22 39.43 27.39
N TRP A 855 -24.53 39.48 27.20
CA TRP A 855 -25.19 38.89 26.03
C TRP A 855 -24.73 39.56 24.73
N HIS A 856 -24.60 40.88 24.72
CA HIS A 856 -24.12 41.63 23.56
C HIS A 856 -22.65 41.35 23.26
N GLN A 857 -21.80 41.22 24.29
CA GLN A 857 -20.40 40.83 24.15
C GLN A 857 -20.27 39.41 23.56
N LEU A 858 -21.06 38.45 24.06
CA LEU A 858 -21.08 37.07 23.56
C LEU A 858 -21.55 36.96 22.10
N GLN A 859 -22.52 37.77 21.70
CA GLN A 859 -22.95 37.85 20.30
C GLN A 859 -21.83 38.41 19.40
N GLN A 860 -21.11 39.43 19.85
CA GLN A 860 -19.96 39.98 19.10
C GLN A 860 -18.81 38.98 18.98
N ASP A 861 -18.51 38.25 20.06
CA ASP A 861 -17.47 37.21 20.05
C ASP A 861 -17.84 36.04 19.15
N ALA A 862 -19.12 35.61 19.17
CA ALA A 862 -19.63 34.56 18.28
C ALA A 862 -19.59 34.99 16.79
N GLU A 863 -19.92 36.24 16.48
CA GLU A 863 -19.79 36.78 15.12
C GLU A 863 -18.32 36.94 14.67
N ALA A 864 -17.41 37.24 15.60
CA ALA A 864 -15.97 37.29 15.33
C ALA A 864 -15.38 35.89 15.14
N GLU A 865 -15.89 34.87 15.85
CA GLU A 865 -15.51 33.47 15.68
C GLU A 865 -16.06 32.90 14.36
N ALA A 866 -17.34 33.14 14.05
CA ALA A 866 -17.94 32.73 12.79
C ALA A 866 -17.23 33.32 11.55
N ARG A 867 -16.78 34.59 11.62
CA ARG A 867 -15.96 35.19 10.57
C ARG A 867 -14.59 34.51 10.43
N ARG A 868 -13.94 34.17 11.54
CA ARG A 868 -12.64 33.47 11.54
C ARG A 868 -12.79 32.06 10.94
N ASP A 869 -13.86 31.35 11.26
CA ASP A 869 -14.15 30.03 10.70
C ASP A 869 -14.44 30.11 9.19
N GLN A 870 -15.19 31.13 8.75
CA GLN A 870 -15.47 31.35 7.34
C GLN A 870 -14.21 31.73 6.54
N GLU A 871 -13.33 32.56 7.10
CA GLU A 871 -12.01 32.86 6.52
C GLU A 871 -11.10 31.62 6.46
N HIS A 872 -11.17 30.74 7.46
CA HIS A 872 -10.38 29.52 7.50
C HIS A 872 -10.88 28.49 6.45
N GLU A 873 -12.20 28.33 6.31
CA GLU A 873 -12.80 27.46 5.29
C GLU A 873 -12.56 27.98 3.87
N THR A 874 -12.65 29.29 3.64
CA THR A 874 -12.32 29.88 2.33
C THR A 874 -10.84 29.72 1.97
N LYS A 875 -9.92 29.86 2.95
CA LYS A 875 -8.49 29.58 2.75
C LYS A 875 -8.20 28.11 2.46
N LYS A 876 -8.91 27.17 3.11
CA LYS A 876 -8.81 25.73 2.80
C LYS A 876 -9.31 25.40 1.39
N LEU A 877 -10.43 25.99 0.98
CA LEU A 877 -10.97 25.81 -0.38
C LEU A 877 -9.98 26.33 -1.43
N CYS A 878 -9.43 27.53 -1.25
CA CYS A 878 -8.42 28.10 -2.15
C CYS A 878 -7.12 27.26 -2.20
N ALA A 879 -6.69 26.71 -1.05
CA ALA A 879 -5.55 25.79 -0.99
C ALA A 879 -5.81 24.44 -1.70
N ARG A 880 -7.05 23.96 -1.68
CA ARG A 880 -7.47 22.74 -2.40
C ARG A 880 -7.51 22.98 -3.91
N ASP A 881 -8.08 24.10 -4.34
CA ASP A 881 -8.19 24.44 -5.77
C ASP A 881 -6.80 24.65 -6.40
N THR A 882 -5.87 25.29 -5.68
CA THR A 882 -4.47 25.44 -6.14
C THR A 882 -3.71 24.11 -6.18
N ALA A 883 -3.94 23.20 -5.23
CA ALA A 883 -3.35 21.86 -5.27
C ALA A 883 -3.88 21.02 -6.45
N ASP A 884 -5.18 21.12 -6.74
CA ASP A 884 -5.82 20.43 -7.86
C ASP A 884 -5.33 20.97 -9.22
N GLU A 885 -5.10 22.28 -9.35
CA GLU A 885 -4.50 22.88 -10.56
C GLU A 885 -3.07 22.39 -10.79
N VAL A 886 -2.24 22.31 -9.74
CA VAL A 886 -0.87 21.79 -9.84
C VAL A 886 -0.87 20.30 -10.21
N LEU A 887 -1.80 19.52 -9.65
CA LEU A 887 -1.93 18.10 -9.96
C LEU A 887 -2.39 17.88 -11.42
N ARG A 888 -3.38 18.67 -11.89
CA ARG A 888 -3.84 18.65 -13.29
C ARG A 888 -2.73 19.04 -14.26
N ALA A 889 -1.96 20.08 -13.95
CA ALA A 889 -0.82 20.48 -14.77
C ALA A 889 0.24 19.38 -14.87
N ARG A 890 0.49 18.64 -13.78
CA ARG A 890 1.41 17.49 -13.77
C ARG A 890 0.90 16.33 -14.61
N ILE A 891 -0.38 15.98 -14.49
CA ILE A 891 -1.01 14.90 -15.27
C ILE A 891 -1.02 15.23 -16.77
N ILE A 892 -1.34 16.49 -17.13
CA ILE A 892 -1.29 16.95 -18.52
C ILE A 892 0.13 16.85 -19.08
N LYS A 893 1.14 17.20 -18.29
CA LYS A 893 2.55 17.08 -18.69
C LYS A 893 2.95 15.62 -18.91
N GLU A 894 2.57 14.72 -18.02
CA GLU A 894 2.84 13.28 -18.16
C GLU A 894 2.13 12.68 -19.39
N LEU A 895 0.88 13.09 -19.66
CA LEU A 895 0.14 12.67 -20.87
C LEU A 895 0.79 13.19 -22.16
N MET A 896 1.29 14.43 -22.18
CA MET A 896 1.99 15.00 -23.33
C MET A 896 3.31 14.29 -23.61
N GLU A 897 4.09 13.99 -22.57
CA GLU A 897 5.34 13.22 -22.68
C GLU A 897 5.08 11.79 -23.20
N GLU A 898 3.99 11.17 -22.77
CA GLU A 898 3.60 9.84 -23.25
C GLU A 898 3.07 9.85 -24.70
N GLU A 899 2.35 10.89 -25.09
CA GLU A 899 1.89 11.07 -26.47
C GLU A 899 3.05 11.34 -27.44
N GLU A 900 4.04 12.15 -27.02
CA GLU A 900 5.29 12.34 -27.78
C GLU A 900 6.06 11.04 -27.95
N ARG A 901 6.16 10.22 -26.89
CA ARG A 901 6.80 8.90 -26.96
C ARG A 901 6.07 8.00 -27.97
N ARG A 902 4.73 7.95 -27.93
CA ARG A 902 3.92 7.18 -28.89
C ARG A 902 4.09 7.67 -30.33
N LYS A 903 4.19 9.00 -30.55
CA LYS A 903 4.46 9.57 -31.88
C LYS A 903 5.84 9.15 -32.40
N LYS A 904 6.89 9.24 -31.57
CA LYS A 904 8.24 8.78 -31.92
C LYS A 904 8.28 7.29 -32.27
N GLU A 905 7.58 6.46 -31.51
CA GLU A 905 7.48 5.01 -31.79
C GLU A 905 6.71 4.71 -33.08
N ALA A 906 5.61 5.42 -33.35
CA ALA A 906 4.82 5.26 -34.57
C ALA A 906 5.59 5.71 -35.81
N GLU A 907 6.37 6.78 -35.71
CA GLU A 907 7.21 7.32 -36.77
C GLU A 907 8.38 6.37 -37.09
N MET A 908 9.03 5.82 -36.06
CA MET A 908 10.05 4.77 -36.19
C MET A 908 9.47 3.50 -36.84
N LYS A 909 8.26 3.08 -36.44
CA LYS A 909 7.54 1.94 -37.04
C LYS A 909 7.23 2.16 -38.52
N LYS A 910 6.78 3.37 -38.90
CA LYS A 910 6.57 3.74 -40.31
C LYS A 910 7.88 3.75 -41.11
N ARG A 911 8.99 4.24 -40.53
CA ARG A 911 10.30 4.24 -41.20
C ARG A 911 10.83 2.82 -41.44
N LEU A 912 10.68 1.92 -40.46
CA LEU A 912 11.06 0.51 -40.57
C LEU A 912 10.16 -0.27 -41.55
N GLN A 913 8.88 0.10 -41.67
CA GLN A 913 7.99 -0.42 -42.72
C GLN A 913 8.39 0.06 -44.12
N MET A 914 8.87 1.30 -44.27
CA MET A 914 9.35 1.82 -45.56
C MET A 914 10.72 1.26 -45.98
N GLN A 915 11.59 0.90 -45.02
CA GLN A 915 12.91 0.33 -45.32
C GLN A 915 12.90 -1.17 -45.67
N GLY A 916 11.77 -1.87 -45.45
CA GLY A 916 11.52 -3.20 -46.03
C GLY A 916 12.66 -4.19 -45.84
N ARG A 917 12.72 -4.81 -44.65
CA ARG A 917 13.71 -5.84 -44.24
C ARG A 917 15.12 -5.30 -43.99
N CYS A 918 15.89 -6.02 -43.18
CA CYS A 918 17.31 -5.70 -42.99
C CYS A 918 18.09 -5.89 -44.32
N PRO A 919 19.36 -5.43 -44.44
CA PRO A 919 20.16 -5.56 -45.66
C PRO A 919 20.31 -6.99 -46.21
N VAL A 920 19.99 -8.00 -45.40
CA VAL A 920 20.05 -9.43 -45.74
C VAL A 920 18.64 -10.06 -45.85
N GLY A 921 17.58 -9.25 -45.93
CA GLY A 921 16.22 -9.70 -46.26
C GLY A 921 15.38 -10.27 -45.11
N TYR A 922 15.84 -10.17 -43.86
CA TYR A 922 15.07 -10.61 -42.68
C TYR A 922 14.22 -9.49 -42.06
N ASP A 923 13.06 -9.87 -41.53
CA ASP A 923 12.16 -8.96 -40.80
C ASP A 923 12.77 -8.52 -39.46
N TRP A 924 12.37 -7.33 -39.00
CA TRP A 924 12.83 -6.76 -37.74
C TRP A 924 11.92 -7.18 -36.57
N ILE A 925 12.53 -7.62 -35.47
CA ILE A 925 11.88 -8.05 -34.24
C ILE A 925 12.25 -7.07 -33.11
N ARG A 926 11.27 -6.59 -32.36
CA ARG A 926 11.50 -5.66 -31.24
C ARG A 926 12.06 -6.39 -30.02
N GLN A 927 13.07 -5.80 -29.40
CA GLN A 927 13.66 -6.20 -28.12
C GLN A 927 13.68 -5.01 -27.14
N ALA A 928 14.05 -5.25 -25.88
CA ALA A 928 13.94 -4.26 -24.80
C ALA A 928 14.81 -2.99 -24.99
N GLU A 929 15.89 -3.07 -25.76
CA GLU A 929 16.84 -1.95 -25.97
C GLU A 929 17.05 -1.57 -27.46
N GLY A 930 16.17 -2.09 -28.35
CA GLY A 930 16.28 -1.85 -29.78
C GLY A 930 15.62 -2.92 -30.65
N TRP A 931 15.95 -2.95 -31.94
CA TRP A 931 15.41 -3.89 -32.92
C TRP A 931 16.50 -4.84 -33.40
N ARG A 932 16.19 -6.15 -33.39
CA ARG A 932 17.07 -7.20 -33.90
C ARG A 932 16.43 -7.85 -35.12
N CYS A 933 17.19 -8.11 -36.18
CA CYS A 933 16.63 -8.85 -37.31
C CYS A 933 16.32 -10.30 -36.90
N ALA A 934 15.35 -10.95 -37.56
CA ALA A 934 14.98 -12.34 -37.30
C ALA A 934 16.14 -13.33 -37.54
N GLY A 935 17.11 -12.96 -38.40
CA GLY A 935 18.36 -13.70 -38.60
C GLY A 935 19.42 -13.49 -37.50
N GLY A 936 19.13 -12.64 -36.49
CA GLY A 936 19.97 -12.41 -35.31
C GLY A 936 21.23 -11.55 -35.52
N SER A 937 21.60 -11.27 -36.77
CA SER A 937 22.91 -10.72 -37.17
C SER A 937 22.99 -9.19 -37.12
N HIS A 938 21.85 -8.48 -37.17
CA HIS A 938 21.80 -7.02 -37.16
C HIS A 938 20.97 -6.53 -35.97
N PHE A 939 21.50 -5.55 -35.26
CA PHE A 939 20.85 -4.91 -34.12
C PHE A 939 20.92 -3.39 -34.29
N VAL A 940 19.82 -2.70 -34.05
CA VAL A 940 19.71 -1.24 -34.07
C VAL A 940 19.24 -0.82 -32.69
N SER A 941 20.10 -0.15 -31.93
CA SER A 941 19.71 0.36 -30.61
C SER A 941 18.79 1.58 -30.75
N ASP A 942 17.96 1.80 -29.72
CA ASP A 942 17.08 2.97 -29.67
C ASP A 942 17.85 4.31 -29.66
N LYS A 943 19.14 4.29 -29.30
CA LYS A 943 20.03 5.47 -29.28
C LYS A 943 20.73 5.73 -30.61
N GLU A 944 21.21 4.69 -31.30
CA GLU A 944 21.95 4.83 -32.56
C GLU A 944 21.06 5.29 -33.72
N GLY A 945 19.76 4.98 -33.68
CA GLY A 945 18.78 5.49 -34.65
C GLY A 945 18.60 7.01 -34.60
N CYS A 946 18.96 7.66 -33.49
CA CYS A 946 18.87 9.10 -33.31
C CYS A 946 20.10 9.86 -33.87
N SER A 947 21.23 9.16 -34.07
CA SER A 947 22.49 9.73 -34.58
C SER A 947 22.69 9.60 -36.11
N MET A 948 21.72 9.00 -36.83
CA MET A 948 21.60 9.09 -38.30
C MET A 948 20.39 9.96 -38.72
N LEU A 949 19.99 10.89 -37.84
CA LEU A 949 19.26 12.11 -38.19
C LEU A 949 20.27 13.16 -38.63
#